data_AF-A0A2V4NC98-F1
#
_entry.id   AF-A0A2V4NC98-F1
#
_cell.length_a   1.000
_cell.length_b   1.000
_cell.length_c   1.000
_cell.angle_alpha   90.00
_cell.angle_beta   90.00
_cell.angle_gamma   90.00
#
_symmetry.space_group_name_H-M   'P 1'
#
loop_
_entity.id
_entity.type
_entity.pdbx_description
1 polymer ?
#
loop_
_entity_poly.entity_id
_entity_poly.type
_entity_poly.pdbx_seq_one_letter_code
_entity_poly.pdbx_strand_id
1 'polypeptide(L)'
;MIRVALFIASLLFAGASPAAAQRVDVLGGEHADFTRLVFYLPDATEWRLEKMGDSRLLSFAREGLSFDTTKAFDKIPRNRLKALRPIAGESALRLDLACECAIEGYYVGQRYLVLDISGDGAENETDTTPIPTVAAAAAVTPNTKPREQSRVSFGVFPVATDNSQVPFHLGFGISMGEVEEPVVPLQPEPASTENAADRFATLRDEDLGRLQRVQEAQDRLVEQISRAATQGLLVPRKTTTHAPRTHRAENDAPYTKTTSDDGQNPHDALMSPEEAAQEAMSHINLKAETSIDRDLLRMIGELPQSQDGQRCLDGDEIAVGQWGDPDVSFGTAIGKARAQLLGEFDKPNPDAARNLVRLYLHYGFGAEALIASKMLDPHAKETDVLRALAQIMERGFAPNEGLLHSQMQCDSPVALWAILAHKTLPYAAHPDVAAALRNFSSLPLHLRAHIGPMLSERFLSAGMKDEAEQVLRLLDRGIDVPDAKAHMAKADLELAKGEIEPAAKTLDTVVTSNTEDSPEALVKLIDTKLARHEQISPEMADLAGAYAFEQRETPLGDELLRVNTLALADAGKFHEAFKQLQQFKSGAAPAAYRAVRSQAVGILTEKAADMIFLEIAIAQQFDHIEEISPDVGNRAAERLISLGFAAPADRFLEPSADGPDGRARRLLRARAALLDMRPLRAEADVIGLGGPDAEEIRAEARAMTGDHEAATRAFQSIEDTEKAKRQAWLAGAWGNVQDADDGPMAEAAALMVSAQTPEEDTARADQGVLARNRALLEQSAEARALLDGLLTDLRVDPLKAE
;
A
#
# COMPACT_ATOMS: atom_id res chain seq x y z
N MET A 1 1.11 83.29 -24.29
CA MET A 1 0.53 82.22 -25.12
C MET A 1 1.57 81.30 -25.77
N ILE A 2 2.76 81.79 -26.16
CA ILE A 2 3.81 80.96 -26.79
C ILE A 2 4.45 79.92 -25.86
N ARG A 3 4.59 80.21 -24.55
CA ARG A 3 5.19 79.27 -23.58
C ARG A 3 4.30 78.07 -23.21
N VAL A 4 2.98 78.20 -23.36
CA VAL A 4 2.03 77.10 -23.10
C VAL A 4 1.96 76.16 -24.31
N ALA A 5 2.05 76.71 -25.53
CA ALA A 5 2.10 75.91 -26.76
C ALA A 5 3.39 75.05 -26.85
N LEU A 6 4.53 75.56 -26.39
CA LEU A 6 5.79 74.80 -26.36
C LEU A 6 5.79 73.67 -25.32
N PHE A 7 5.10 73.85 -24.19
CA PHE A 7 4.99 72.80 -23.17
C PHE A 7 4.04 71.68 -23.61
N ILE A 8 2.95 72.03 -24.31
CA ILE A 8 2.00 71.04 -24.87
C ILE A 8 2.63 70.28 -26.05
N ALA A 9 3.41 70.94 -26.90
CA ALA A 9 4.14 70.28 -27.98
C ALA A 9 5.27 69.34 -27.47
N SER A 10 5.94 69.71 -26.37
CA SER A 10 6.93 68.86 -25.71
C SER A 10 6.31 67.64 -25.00
N LEU A 11 5.08 67.77 -24.48
CA LEU A 11 4.36 66.63 -23.89
C LEU A 11 3.81 65.66 -24.94
N LEU A 12 3.42 66.17 -26.12
CA LEU A 12 2.90 65.36 -27.23
C LEU A 12 3.98 64.54 -27.96
N PHE A 13 5.25 65.00 -27.97
CA PHE A 13 6.35 64.25 -28.58
C PHE A 13 7.04 63.24 -27.64
N ALA A 14 6.83 63.34 -26.32
CA ALA A 14 7.35 62.37 -25.35
C ALA A 14 6.47 61.11 -25.18
N GLY A 15 5.26 61.09 -25.77
CA GLY A 15 4.30 59.99 -25.66
C GLY A 15 4.35 58.96 -26.80
N ALA A 16 5.11 59.20 -27.87
CA ALA A 16 5.26 58.25 -28.97
C ALA A 16 6.46 57.33 -28.73
N SER A 17 6.38 56.47 -27.70
CA SER A 17 7.23 55.28 -27.67
C SER A 17 6.79 54.37 -28.83
N PRO A 18 7.69 53.85 -29.67
CA PRO A 18 7.30 52.79 -30.59
C PRO A 18 6.72 51.66 -29.73
N ALA A 19 5.52 51.19 -30.06
CA ALA A 19 4.95 50.01 -29.44
C ALA A 19 5.91 48.84 -29.70
N ALA A 20 6.82 48.60 -28.75
CA ALA A 20 7.75 47.49 -28.82
C ALA A 20 6.92 46.23 -28.59
N ALA A 21 6.60 45.53 -29.69
CA ALA A 21 5.95 44.24 -29.61
C ALA A 21 6.77 43.32 -28.69
N GLN A 22 6.11 42.72 -27.70
CA GLN A 22 6.78 41.93 -26.68
C GLN A 22 7.30 40.64 -27.32
N ARG A 23 8.62 40.44 -27.28
CA ARG A 23 9.30 39.31 -27.95
C ARG A 23 9.11 38.03 -27.14
N VAL A 24 8.67 36.98 -27.82
CA VAL A 24 8.45 35.61 -27.32
C VAL A 24 9.48 34.71 -28.00
N ASP A 25 10.39 34.14 -27.20
CA ASP A 25 11.36 33.18 -27.72
C ASP A 25 10.69 31.81 -27.90
N VAL A 26 11.01 31.12 -29.00
CA VAL A 26 10.51 29.76 -29.28
C VAL A 26 11.66 28.78 -29.36
N LEU A 27 11.62 27.73 -28.53
CA LEU A 27 12.62 26.66 -28.49
C LEU A 27 11.99 25.32 -28.89
N GLY A 28 12.75 24.49 -29.61
CA GLY A 28 12.34 23.13 -29.96
C GLY A 28 13.16 22.07 -29.25
N GLY A 29 12.55 20.93 -28.94
CA GLY A 29 13.20 19.73 -28.43
C GLY A 29 12.61 18.47 -29.06
N GLU A 30 13.49 17.55 -29.50
CA GLU A 30 13.07 16.29 -30.13
C GLU A 30 13.03 15.16 -29.10
N HIS A 31 11.94 14.40 -29.12
CA HIS A 31 11.77 13.17 -28.36
C HIS A 31 11.47 12.01 -29.32
N ALA A 32 11.52 10.76 -28.82
CA ALA A 32 11.30 9.57 -29.64
C ALA A 32 9.94 9.62 -30.37
N ASP A 33 8.88 9.98 -29.65
CA ASP A 33 7.50 9.86 -30.14
C ASP A 33 6.88 11.20 -30.59
N PHE A 34 7.45 12.33 -30.15
CA PHE A 34 6.92 13.67 -30.47
C PHE A 34 8.01 14.75 -30.55
N THR A 35 7.68 15.86 -31.21
CA THR A 35 8.50 17.08 -31.26
C THR A 35 7.85 18.17 -30.41
N ARG A 36 8.58 18.71 -29.44
CA ARG A 36 8.09 19.73 -28.50
C ARG A 36 8.51 21.13 -28.91
N LEU A 37 7.58 22.07 -28.94
CA LEU A 37 7.84 23.51 -29.02
C LEU A 37 7.50 24.19 -27.69
N VAL A 38 8.35 25.09 -27.21
CA VAL A 38 8.12 25.87 -25.99
C VAL A 38 8.17 27.35 -26.30
N PHE A 39 7.10 28.06 -25.98
CA PHE A 39 6.95 29.51 -26.15
C PHE A 39 7.09 30.21 -24.79
N TYR A 40 8.06 31.12 -24.71
CA TYR A 40 8.38 31.87 -23.50
C TYR A 40 7.53 33.14 -23.43
N LEU A 41 6.32 33.02 -22.88
CA LEU A 41 5.35 34.10 -22.80
C LEU A 41 5.64 35.01 -21.58
N PRO A 42 5.34 36.31 -21.70
CA PRO A 42 5.48 37.25 -20.59
C PRO A 42 4.53 36.94 -19.43
N ASP A 43 3.32 36.49 -19.77
CA ASP A 43 2.24 36.09 -18.89
C ASP A 43 1.26 35.19 -19.68
N ALA A 44 0.51 34.35 -18.97
CA ALA A 44 -0.43 33.41 -19.58
C ALA A 44 -1.53 34.16 -20.34
N THR A 45 -1.79 33.77 -21.59
CA THR A 45 -2.83 34.37 -22.45
C THR A 45 -3.62 33.27 -23.16
N GLU A 46 -4.86 33.56 -23.53
CA GLU A 46 -5.63 32.61 -24.33
C GLU A 46 -4.95 32.40 -25.69
N TRP A 47 -5.00 31.16 -26.18
CA TRP A 47 -4.50 30.81 -27.50
C TRP A 47 -5.50 29.89 -28.20
N ARG A 48 -5.46 29.90 -29.53
CA ARG A 48 -6.26 29.03 -30.39
C ARG A 48 -5.40 28.42 -31.46
N LEU A 49 -5.69 27.17 -31.83
CA LEU A 49 -5.00 26.46 -32.91
C LEU A 49 -6.01 26.03 -33.97
N GLU A 50 -5.96 26.66 -35.13
CA GLU A 50 -6.89 26.42 -36.23
C GLU A 50 -6.23 25.61 -37.36
N LYS A 51 -6.95 24.66 -37.95
CA LYS A 51 -6.45 23.85 -39.08
C LYS A 51 -6.58 24.64 -40.39
N MET A 52 -5.46 24.82 -41.10
CA MET A 52 -5.40 25.50 -42.40
C MET A 52 -4.68 24.62 -43.43
N GLY A 53 -5.38 23.62 -43.97
CA GLY A 53 -4.79 22.62 -44.86
C GLY A 53 -3.68 21.82 -44.16
N ASP A 54 -2.49 21.77 -44.76
CA ASP A 54 -1.29 21.08 -44.21
C ASP A 54 -0.58 21.89 -43.11
N SER A 55 -1.16 23.02 -42.69
CA SER A 55 -0.62 23.90 -41.67
C SER A 55 -1.58 24.02 -40.48
N ARG A 56 -1.06 24.47 -39.33
CA ARG A 56 -1.84 24.92 -38.18
C ARG A 56 -1.55 26.39 -37.90
N LEU A 57 -2.59 27.17 -37.64
CA LEU A 57 -2.48 28.58 -37.28
C LEU A 57 -2.63 28.69 -35.76
N LEU A 58 -1.55 29.07 -35.07
CA LEU A 58 -1.56 29.36 -33.64
C LEU A 58 -1.75 30.86 -33.44
N SER A 59 -2.86 31.28 -32.85
CA SER A 59 -3.17 32.69 -32.55
C SER A 59 -3.29 32.90 -31.04
N PHE A 60 -2.93 34.09 -30.57
CA PHE A 60 -2.99 34.48 -29.16
C PHE A 60 -3.94 35.68 -28.99
N ALA A 61 -4.74 35.68 -27.92
CA ALA A 61 -5.67 36.78 -27.64
C ALA A 61 -4.98 38.09 -27.28
N ARG A 62 -3.76 38.02 -26.72
CA ARG A 62 -2.94 39.20 -26.45
C ARG A 62 -2.36 39.76 -27.74
N GLU A 63 -2.71 41.00 -28.04
CA GLU A 63 -2.13 41.76 -29.15
C GLU A 63 -0.69 42.23 -28.85
N GLY A 64 0.08 42.48 -29.91
CA GLY A 64 1.43 43.02 -29.79
C GLY A 64 2.52 42.01 -29.39
N LEU A 65 2.29 40.70 -29.54
CA LEU A 65 3.33 39.68 -29.43
C LEU A 65 4.15 39.58 -30.73
N SER A 66 5.47 39.46 -30.60
CA SER A 66 6.37 39.12 -31.72
C SER A 66 7.16 37.86 -31.38
N PHE A 67 7.41 36.97 -32.35
CA PHE A 67 7.98 35.65 -32.08
C PHE A 67 9.36 35.50 -32.70
N ASP A 68 10.35 35.11 -31.87
CA ASP A 68 11.66 34.69 -32.34
C ASP A 68 11.72 33.17 -32.47
N THR A 69 11.74 32.71 -33.73
CA THR A 69 11.77 31.29 -34.08
C THR A 69 13.18 30.81 -34.46
N THR A 70 14.20 31.66 -34.32
CA THR A 70 15.57 31.38 -34.79
C THR A 70 16.15 30.11 -34.17
N LYS A 71 15.85 29.85 -32.88
CA LYS A 71 16.33 28.69 -32.13
C LYS A 71 15.38 27.50 -32.11
N ALA A 72 14.21 27.62 -32.75
CA ALA A 72 13.19 26.58 -32.71
C ALA A 72 13.66 25.27 -33.36
N PHE A 73 14.57 25.35 -34.34
CA PHE A 73 15.05 24.19 -35.10
C PHE A 73 16.47 23.73 -34.70
N ASP A 74 17.06 24.28 -33.64
CA ASP A 74 18.45 23.93 -33.24
C ASP A 74 18.59 22.47 -32.81
N LYS A 75 17.52 21.88 -32.25
CA LYS A 75 17.51 20.54 -31.65
C LYS A 75 16.41 19.63 -32.18
N ILE A 76 15.72 20.01 -33.26
CA ILE A 76 14.62 19.23 -33.84
C ILE A 76 14.83 18.98 -35.35
N PRO A 77 14.60 17.76 -35.84
CA PRO A 77 14.52 17.47 -37.27
C PRO A 77 13.25 18.05 -37.91
N ARG A 78 13.21 18.09 -39.25
CA ARG A 78 12.06 18.62 -40.03
C ARG A 78 11.09 17.55 -40.51
N ASN A 79 11.03 16.41 -39.83
CA ASN A 79 10.18 15.27 -40.15
C ASN A 79 8.73 15.42 -39.64
N ARG A 80 8.51 16.13 -38.51
CA ARG A 80 7.17 16.43 -37.98
C ARG A 80 6.77 17.89 -38.24
N LEU A 81 7.62 18.83 -37.83
CA LEU A 81 7.44 20.26 -38.10
C LEU A 81 8.38 20.70 -39.24
N LYS A 82 7.80 21.10 -40.37
CA LYS A 82 8.55 21.53 -41.57
C LYS A 82 9.05 22.96 -41.43
N ALA A 83 8.20 23.87 -40.94
CA ALA A 83 8.54 25.28 -40.76
C ALA A 83 7.66 25.93 -39.69
N LEU A 84 8.19 26.98 -39.06
CA LEU A 84 7.47 27.84 -38.13
C LEU A 84 7.61 29.28 -38.60
N ARG A 85 6.50 29.97 -38.89
CA ARG A 85 6.50 31.30 -39.52
C ARG A 85 5.60 32.26 -38.73
N PRO A 86 6.18 33.27 -38.05
CA PRO A 86 5.41 34.35 -37.46
C PRO A 86 4.65 35.14 -38.53
N ILE A 87 3.43 35.59 -38.22
CA ILE A 87 2.64 36.46 -39.10
C ILE A 87 2.95 37.91 -38.74
N ALA A 88 3.44 38.68 -39.72
CA ALA A 88 3.86 40.06 -39.49
C ALA A 88 2.67 40.93 -39.07
N GLY A 89 2.78 41.61 -37.92
CA GLY A 89 1.74 42.50 -37.40
C GLY A 89 0.62 41.80 -36.62
N GLU A 90 0.64 40.48 -36.53
CA GLU A 90 -0.34 39.69 -35.79
C GLU A 90 0.33 38.90 -34.66
N SER A 91 -0.42 38.67 -33.57
CA SER A 91 0.03 37.79 -32.49
C SER A 91 -0.28 36.33 -32.84
N ALA A 92 0.29 35.88 -33.95
CA ALA A 92 0.05 34.54 -34.51
C ALA A 92 1.29 33.96 -35.21
N LEU A 93 1.38 32.62 -35.24
CA LEU A 93 2.35 31.88 -36.06
C LEU A 93 1.67 30.76 -36.84
N ARG A 94 2.19 30.52 -38.05
CA ARG A 94 1.87 29.37 -38.87
C ARG A 94 2.87 28.25 -38.65
N LEU A 95 2.37 27.06 -38.32
CA LEU A 95 3.10 25.81 -38.19
C LEU A 95 2.85 24.99 -39.46
N ASP A 96 3.87 24.80 -40.30
CA ASP A 96 3.79 23.92 -41.47
C ASP A 96 4.21 22.51 -41.04
N LEU A 97 3.31 21.54 -41.12
CA LEU A 97 3.59 20.15 -40.73
C LEU A 97 4.13 19.34 -41.92
N ALA A 98 4.93 18.31 -41.64
CA ALA A 98 5.47 17.38 -42.64
C ALA A 98 4.76 16.01 -42.62
N CYS A 99 3.69 15.89 -41.83
CA CYS A 99 2.94 14.67 -41.50
C CYS A 99 1.49 15.04 -41.13
N GLU A 100 0.60 14.05 -41.10
CA GLU A 100 -0.72 14.15 -40.44
C GLU A 100 -0.58 13.98 -38.92
N CYS A 101 0.23 14.84 -38.33
CA CYS A 101 0.54 14.80 -36.90
C CYS A 101 -0.55 15.47 -36.06
N ALA A 102 -0.81 14.92 -34.87
CA ALA A 102 -1.64 15.57 -33.85
C ALA A 102 -0.79 16.62 -33.10
N ILE A 103 -1.43 17.71 -32.65
CA ILE A 103 -0.79 18.74 -31.82
C ILE A 103 -1.58 18.85 -30.52
N GLU A 104 -0.90 18.63 -29.40
CA GLU A 104 -1.43 18.85 -28.06
C GLU A 104 -0.73 20.07 -27.44
N GLY A 105 -1.51 20.98 -26.84
CA GLY A 105 -0.98 22.21 -26.26
C GLY A 105 -1.41 22.40 -24.81
N TYR A 106 -0.46 22.74 -23.94
CA TYR A 106 -0.73 22.98 -22.52
C TYR A 106 0.27 23.97 -21.90
N TYR A 107 -0.11 24.55 -20.77
CA TYR A 107 0.75 25.46 -20.02
C TYR A 107 1.59 24.71 -18.98
N VAL A 108 2.86 25.09 -18.86
CA VAL A 108 3.73 24.74 -17.73
C VAL A 108 3.97 26.00 -16.92
N GLY A 109 3.45 26.06 -15.70
CA GLY A 109 3.42 27.30 -14.90
C GLY A 109 2.62 28.41 -15.58
N GLN A 110 3.00 29.68 -15.34
CA GLN A 110 2.26 30.84 -15.86
C GLN A 110 2.91 31.51 -17.09
N ARG A 111 3.99 30.94 -17.64
CA ARG A 111 4.83 31.61 -18.65
C ARG A 111 5.30 30.73 -19.80
N TYR A 112 5.06 29.42 -19.76
CA TYR A 112 5.51 28.51 -20.82
C TYR A 112 4.31 27.84 -21.46
N LEU A 113 4.03 28.17 -22.72
CA LEU A 113 3.12 27.37 -23.54
C LEU A 113 3.95 26.29 -24.24
N VAL A 114 3.54 25.04 -24.07
CA VAL A 114 4.18 23.87 -24.67
C VAL A 114 3.25 23.27 -25.71
N LEU A 115 3.75 23.02 -26.92
CA LEU A 115 3.05 22.29 -27.98
C LEU A 115 3.82 21.01 -28.34
N ASP A 116 3.19 19.86 -28.18
CA ASP A 116 3.73 18.56 -28.56
C ASP A 116 3.12 18.07 -29.87
N ILE A 117 3.97 17.75 -30.84
CA ILE A 117 3.59 17.32 -32.18
C ILE A 117 3.94 15.84 -32.32
N SER A 118 2.93 14.95 -32.30
CA SER A 118 3.10 13.50 -32.33
C SER A 118 2.82 12.91 -33.72
N GLY A 119 3.59 11.88 -34.10
CA GLY A 119 3.51 11.23 -35.42
C GLY A 119 2.32 10.29 -35.62
N ASP A 120 1.60 9.98 -34.55
CA ASP A 120 0.56 8.96 -34.53
C ASP A 120 -0.81 9.66 -34.60
N GLY A 121 -1.45 9.54 -35.76
CA GLY A 121 -2.73 10.19 -36.06
C GLY A 121 -3.87 9.68 -35.18
N ALA A 122 -4.16 10.42 -34.11
CA ALA A 122 -5.48 10.48 -33.51
C ALA A 122 -5.89 11.96 -33.45
N GLU A 123 -6.72 12.38 -34.42
CA GLU A 123 -7.32 13.71 -34.42
C GLU A 123 -8.31 13.83 -33.25
N ASN A 124 -7.91 14.52 -32.17
CA ASN A 124 -8.87 15.14 -31.26
C ASN A 124 -9.17 16.54 -31.81
N GLU A 125 -10.20 16.64 -32.67
CA GLU A 125 -10.84 17.92 -32.98
C GLU A 125 -11.59 18.41 -31.74
N THR A 126 -10.95 19.32 -30.99
CA THR A 126 -11.67 20.26 -30.14
C THR A 126 -11.27 21.66 -30.55
N ASP A 127 -12.19 22.36 -31.23
CA ASP A 127 -12.21 23.80 -31.37
C ASP A 127 -12.39 24.41 -29.95
N THR A 128 -11.29 24.53 -29.22
CA THR A 128 -11.28 25.11 -27.87
C THR A 128 -10.70 26.51 -27.93
N THR A 129 -11.56 27.49 -27.70
CA THR A 129 -11.20 28.73 -27.01
C THR A 129 -11.13 28.47 -25.50
N PRO A 130 -9.95 28.57 -24.84
CA PRO A 130 -9.90 28.65 -23.39
C PRO A 130 -9.86 30.13 -22.96
N ILE A 131 -10.95 30.62 -22.36
CA ILE A 131 -11.02 31.91 -21.63
C ILE A 131 -10.32 31.75 -20.25
N PRO A 132 -9.64 32.78 -19.69
CA PRO A 132 -8.76 32.63 -18.56
C PRO A 132 -9.62 32.71 -17.30
N THR A 133 -10.02 31.56 -16.77
CA THR A 133 -10.59 31.54 -15.43
C THR A 133 -9.44 31.51 -14.44
N VAL A 134 -9.34 32.57 -13.63
CA VAL A 134 -8.52 32.62 -12.43
C VAL A 134 -9.04 31.54 -11.48
N ALA A 135 -8.45 30.36 -11.57
CA ALA A 135 -8.64 29.27 -10.63
C ALA A 135 -7.27 28.65 -10.39
N ALA A 136 -6.83 28.69 -9.14
CA ALA A 136 -5.59 28.07 -8.68
C ALA A 136 -5.59 26.59 -9.09
N ALA A 137 -4.44 26.19 -9.63
CA ALA A 137 -4.24 24.99 -10.43
C ALA A 137 -4.51 23.68 -9.68
N ALA A 138 -5.18 22.75 -10.37
CA ALA A 138 -5.02 21.32 -10.20
C ALA A 138 -4.55 20.75 -11.54
N ALA A 139 -3.46 19.99 -11.50
CA ALA A 139 -2.83 19.35 -12.65
C ALA A 139 -3.52 18.04 -13.01
N VAL A 140 -3.61 17.77 -14.31
CA VAL A 140 -4.01 16.50 -14.92
C VAL A 140 -2.77 15.65 -15.14
N THR A 141 -2.87 14.36 -14.80
CA THR A 141 -1.90 13.29 -15.09
C THR A 141 -2.31 12.55 -16.37
N PRO A 142 -1.37 12.12 -17.24
CA PRO A 142 -1.67 11.19 -18.32
C PRO A 142 -1.53 9.73 -17.89
N ASN A 143 -2.49 8.95 -18.39
CA ASN A 143 -2.74 7.54 -18.19
C ASN A 143 -1.73 6.67 -18.97
N THR A 144 -1.08 5.69 -18.33
CA THR A 144 -0.40 4.58 -19.03
C THR A 144 -0.80 3.24 -18.42
N LYS A 145 -1.26 2.32 -19.29
CA LYS A 145 -1.61 0.94 -18.96
C LYS A 145 -0.34 0.09 -18.74
N PRO A 146 -0.38 -0.95 -17.89
CA PRO A 146 0.78 -1.80 -17.60
C PRO A 146 0.95 -2.89 -18.67
N ARG A 147 2.18 -3.08 -19.15
CA ARG A 147 2.60 -4.25 -19.94
C ARG A 147 3.93 -4.80 -19.40
N GLU A 148 4.00 -6.12 -19.41
CA GLU A 148 4.98 -7.03 -18.82
C GLU A 148 6.46 -6.64 -18.99
N GLN A 149 7.23 -6.92 -17.94
CA GLN A 149 8.68 -6.81 -17.92
C GLN A 149 9.31 -7.88 -18.82
N SER A 150 9.83 -7.46 -19.98
CA SER A 150 10.77 -8.24 -20.78
C SER A 150 12.18 -7.66 -20.64
N ARG A 151 13.10 -8.59 -20.38
CA ARG A 151 14.56 -8.42 -20.25
C ARG A 151 15.16 -7.66 -21.43
N VAL A 152 16.01 -6.67 -21.14
CA VAL A 152 16.89 -6.08 -22.15
C VAL A 152 18.10 -7.00 -22.33
N SER A 153 18.06 -7.78 -23.41
CA SER A 153 19.22 -8.49 -23.97
C SER A 153 20.02 -7.50 -24.81
N PHE A 154 21.31 -7.32 -24.51
CA PHE A 154 22.24 -6.66 -25.42
C PHE A 154 22.49 -7.57 -26.63
N GLY A 155 22.26 -7.03 -27.82
CA GLY A 155 22.45 -7.71 -29.10
C GLY A 155 23.91 -7.93 -29.43
N VAL A 156 24.19 -9.17 -29.85
CA VAL A 156 25.41 -9.68 -30.47
C VAL A 156 25.61 -9.06 -31.85
N PHE A 157 26.85 -8.71 -32.20
CA PHE A 157 27.40 -8.73 -33.57
C PHE A 157 28.93 -8.98 -33.53
N PRO A 158 29.54 -9.47 -34.61
CA PRO A 158 30.15 -10.80 -34.65
C PRO A 158 31.68 -10.81 -34.45
N VAL A 159 32.16 -12.01 -34.12
CA VAL A 159 33.56 -12.41 -34.15
C VAL A 159 34.16 -12.18 -35.55
N ALA A 160 35.26 -11.43 -35.60
CA ALA A 160 36.27 -11.50 -36.64
C ALA A 160 37.64 -11.65 -35.95
N THR A 161 38.33 -12.72 -36.32
CA THR A 161 39.68 -13.10 -35.93
C THR A 161 40.69 -12.00 -36.26
N ASP A 162 41.60 -11.65 -35.35
CA ASP A 162 43.04 -11.75 -35.66
C ASP A 162 43.93 -11.63 -34.41
N ASN A 163 45.03 -12.35 -34.54
CA ASN A 163 46.21 -12.53 -33.75
C ASN A 163 46.97 -11.21 -33.53
N SER A 164 47.41 -10.91 -32.30
CA SER A 164 48.72 -10.25 -32.09
C SER A 164 49.12 -10.17 -30.62
N GLN A 165 50.41 -10.40 -30.45
CA GLN A 165 51.17 -10.54 -29.24
C GLN A 165 51.48 -9.20 -28.54
N VAL A 166 51.76 -9.33 -27.23
CA VAL A 166 52.76 -8.61 -26.40
C VAL A 166 52.51 -7.13 -26.03
N PRO A 167 53.23 -6.58 -25.03
CA PRO A 167 53.12 -6.84 -23.59
C PRO A 167 53.06 -5.49 -22.82
N PHE A 168 52.84 -5.43 -21.50
CA PHE A 168 53.55 -4.42 -20.68
C PHE A 168 53.43 -4.69 -19.17
N HIS A 169 54.59 -4.57 -18.52
CA HIS A 169 54.90 -4.74 -17.11
C HIS A 169 54.40 -3.61 -16.20
N LEU A 170 54.23 -3.94 -14.91
CA LEU A 170 54.75 -3.29 -13.68
C LEU A 170 53.85 -3.78 -12.53
N GLY A 171 54.28 -4.46 -11.47
CA GLY A 171 55.57 -4.49 -10.79
C GLY A 171 55.34 -3.97 -9.37
N PHE A 172 55.32 -4.86 -8.36
CA PHE A 172 55.91 -4.68 -7.03
C PHE A 172 55.81 -6.01 -6.27
N GLY A 173 56.97 -6.53 -5.88
CA GLY A 173 57.13 -7.85 -5.27
C GLY A 173 57.19 -7.81 -3.74
N ILE A 174 56.92 -8.97 -3.15
CA ILE A 174 57.50 -9.38 -1.86
C ILE A 174 58.03 -10.80 -2.05
N SER A 175 59.29 -10.95 -1.67
CA SER A 175 60.16 -12.13 -1.75
C SER A 175 59.79 -13.16 -0.69
N MET A 176 59.72 -14.44 -1.06
CA MET A 176 59.93 -15.59 -0.18
C MET A 176 60.63 -16.71 -0.96
N GLY A 177 61.71 -17.23 -0.38
CA GLY A 177 62.76 -18.00 -1.03
C GLY A 177 62.47 -19.47 -1.34
N GLU A 178 63.34 -19.97 -2.19
CA GLU A 178 63.42 -21.27 -2.85
C GLU A 178 64.01 -22.35 -1.93
N VAL A 179 63.44 -23.56 -1.94
CA VAL A 179 64.06 -24.79 -1.41
C VAL A 179 63.96 -25.86 -2.50
N GLU A 180 65.15 -26.30 -2.92
CA GLU A 180 65.44 -27.30 -3.94
C GLU A 180 65.37 -28.72 -3.34
N GLU A 181 64.77 -29.69 -4.04
CA GLU A 181 65.00 -31.13 -3.80
C GLU A 181 65.34 -31.86 -5.12
N PRO A 182 66.34 -32.78 -5.14
CA PRO A 182 66.93 -33.33 -6.36
C PRO A 182 66.27 -34.63 -6.85
N VAL A 183 66.22 -34.77 -8.18
CA VAL A 183 65.80 -35.97 -8.92
C VAL A 183 66.99 -36.94 -9.10
N VAL A 184 66.79 -38.23 -8.77
CA VAL A 184 67.75 -39.31 -9.01
C VAL A 184 67.40 -40.05 -10.32
N PRO A 185 68.33 -40.25 -11.27
CA PRO A 185 68.07 -40.96 -12.52
C PRO A 185 68.39 -42.47 -12.42
N LEU A 186 67.55 -43.30 -13.04
CA LEU A 186 67.77 -44.74 -13.21
C LEU A 186 68.41 -45.03 -14.58
N GLN A 187 69.54 -45.74 -14.57
CA GLN A 187 70.18 -46.34 -15.75
C GLN A 187 69.68 -47.78 -15.98
N PRO A 188 69.65 -48.29 -17.23
CA PRO A 188 69.27 -49.66 -17.54
C PRO A 188 70.50 -50.58 -17.62
N GLU A 189 70.36 -51.81 -17.12
CA GLU A 189 71.33 -52.91 -17.25
C GLU A 189 70.63 -54.21 -17.70
N PRO A 190 71.36 -55.17 -18.28
CA PRO A 190 70.93 -55.91 -19.48
C PRO A 190 70.35 -57.30 -19.21
N ALA A 191 69.74 -57.85 -20.25
CA ALA A 191 69.17 -59.18 -20.32
C ALA A 191 70.20 -60.29 -20.08
N SER A 192 69.87 -61.24 -19.20
CA SER A 192 70.39 -62.60 -19.25
C SER A 192 69.29 -63.60 -18.90
N THR A 193 69.24 -64.65 -19.70
CA THR A 193 68.31 -65.79 -19.63
C THR A 193 68.87 -66.83 -18.65
N GLU A 194 68.10 -67.26 -17.64
CA GLU A 194 68.26 -68.59 -17.03
C GLU A 194 67.06 -69.02 -16.14
N ASN A 195 67.00 -70.31 -15.83
CA ASN A 195 65.80 -71.17 -15.76
C ASN A 195 64.82 -71.04 -14.57
N ALA A 196 63.57 -71.46 -14.83
CA ALA A 196 62.38 -71.36 -13.97
C ALA A 196 62.31 -72.28 -12.73
N ALA A 197 63.39 -72.95 -12.33
CA ALA A 197 63.39 -73.86 -11.18
C ALA A 197 63.78 -73.18 -9.85
N ASP A 198 64.50 -72.05 -9.87
CA ASP A 198 64.91 -71.33 -8.64
C ASP A 198 63.87 -70.31 -8.13
N ARG A 199 62.84 -70.00 -8.92
CA ARG A 199 61.81 -68.99 -8.55
C ARG A 199 60.81 -69.48 -7.51
N PHE A 200 60.74 -70.79 -7.22
CA PHE A 200 59.73 -71.35 -6.32
C PHE A 200 60.19 -71.50 -4.86
N ALA A 201 61.47 -71.30 -4.56
CA ALA A 201 62.01 -71.35 -3.19
C ALA A 201 62.05 -69.96 -2.53
N THR A 202 62.23 -68.88 -3.29
CA THR A 202 62.33 -67.49 -2.79
C THR A 202 60.99 -66.82 -2.50
N LEU A 203 59.88 -67.33 -3.07
CA LEU A 203 58.55 -66.73 -2.88
C LEU A 203 57.92 -66.94 -1.50
N ARG A 204 58.40 -67.89 -0.67
CA ARG A 204 57.79 -68.16 0.66
C ARG A 204 58.34 -67.29 1.78
N ASP A 205 59.58 -66.79 1.66
CA ASP A 205 60.21 -65.96 2.69
C ASP A 205 59.83 -64.47 2.56
N GLU A 206 59.55 -63.97 1.35
CA GLU A 206 59.09 -62.60 1.13
C GLU A 206 57.67 -62.34 1.66
N ASP A 207 56.77 -63.31 1.57
CA ASP A 207 55.38 -63.18 2.01
C ASP A 207 55.26 -63.14 3.55
N LEU A 208 56.12 -63.87 4.27
CA LEU A 208 56.19 -63.83 5.74
C LEU A 208 56.72 -62.49 6.26
N GLY A 209 57.77 -61.94 5.63
CA GLY A 209 58.32 -60.63 5.98
C GLY A 209 57.40 -59.45 5.61
N ARG A 210 56.45 -59.64 4.68
CA ARG A 210 55.42 -58.64 4.36
C ARG A 210 54.32 -58.61 5.42
N LEU A 211 53.88 -59.77 5.90
CA LEU A 211 52.85 -59.85 6.95
C LEU A 211 53.32 -59.26 8.29
N GLN A 212 54.59 -59.49 8.67
CA GLN A 212 55.16 -58.89 9.89
C GLN A 212 55.22 -57.36 9.84
N ARG A 213 55.63 -56.78 8.69
CA ARG A 213 55.68 -55.32 8.52
C ARG A 213 54.28 -54.68 8.54
N VAL A 214 53.27 -55.38 8.03
CA VAL A 214 51.88 -54.92 8.08
C VAL A 214 51.37 -54.93 9.53
N GLN A 215 51.68 -55.97 10.31
CA GLN A 215 51.32 -56.00 11.74
C GLN A 215 52.03 -54.91 12.55
N GLU A 216 53.33 -54.70 12.35
CA GLU A 216 54.06 -53.61 13.05
C GLU A 216 53.52 -52.21 12.68
N ALA A 217 53.13 -52.00 11.42
CA ALA A 217 52.50 -50.76 10.99
C ALA A 217 51.11 -50.59 11.62
N GLN A 218 50.34 -51.68 11.76
CA GLN A 218 49.04 -51.67 12.39
C GLN A 218 49.14 -51.34 13.89
N ASP A 219 50.08 -51.95 14.60
CA ASP A 219 50.30 -51.70 16.02
C ASP A 219 50.73 -50.25 16.29
N ARG A 220 51.65 -49.71 15.48
CA ARG A 220 52.05 -48.29 15.59
C ARG A 220 50.88 -47.34 15.29
N LEU A 221 50.03 -47.67 14.33
CA LEU A 221 48.86 -46.85 14.01
C LEU A 221 47.85 -46.85 15.17
N VAL A 222 47.60 -48.01 15.78
CA VAL A 222 46.71 -48.14 16.94
C VAL A 222 47.28 -47.37 18.15
N GLU A 223 48.59 -47.42 18.38
CA GLU A 223 49.26 -46.67 19.44
C GLU A 223 49.11 -45.15 19.25
N GLN A 224 49.33 -44.65 18.02
CA GLN A 224 49.21 -43.22 17.70
C GLN A 224 47.76 -42.72 17.78
N ILE A 225 46.78 -43.51 17.32
CA ILE A 225 45.35 -43.18 17.44
C ILE A 225 44.92 -43.15 18.91
N SER A 226 45.36 -44.11 19.72
CA SER A 226 45.07 -44.17 21.15
C SER A 226 45.66 -42.96 21.90
N ARG A 227 46.87 -42.53 21.53
CA ARG A 227 47.52 -41.34 22.07
C ARG A 227 46.76 -40.06 21.70
N ALA A 228 46.35 -39.93 20.44
CA ALA A 228 45.57 -38.79 19.96
C ALA A 228 44.18 -38.70 20.63
N ALA A 229 43.50 -39.83 20.82
CA ALA A 229 42.23 -39.89 21.56
C ALA A 229 42.39 -39.50 23.04
N THR A 230 43.46 -39.97 23.70
CA THR A 230 43.74 -39.65 25.12
C THR A 230 44.11 -38.17 25.31
N GLN A 231 44.71 -37.54 24.30
CA GLN A 231 45.03 -36.11 24.29
C GLN A 231 43.84 -35.22 23.87
N GLY A 232 42.67 -35.81 23.60
CA GLY A 232 41.47 -35.10 23.18
C GLY A 232 41.53 -34.54 21.76
N LEU A 233 42.48 -35.02 20.94
CA LEU A 233 42.70 -34.57 19.56
C LEU A 233 41.77 -35.28 18.55
N LEU A 234 41.01 -36.28 19.02
CA LEU A 234 40.00 -36.99 18.24
C LEU A 234 38.65 -36.90 18.97
N VAL A 235 37.64 -36.35 18.30
CA VAL A 235 36.27 -36.27 18.82
C VAL A 235 35.35 -37.04 17.88
N PRO A 236 34.62 -38.08 18.35
CA PRO A 236 33.65 -38.77 17.52
C PRO A 236 32.46 -37.85 17.24
N ARG A 237 32.10 -37.71 15.96
CA ARG A 237 30.89 -36.98 15.56
C ARG A 237 29.66 -37.80 15.97
N LYS A 238 28.93 -37.39 17.02
CA LYS A 238 27.62 -37.99 17.35
C LYS A 238 26.60 -37.57 16.28
N THR A 239 26.29 -38.47 15.34
CA THR A 239 25.09 -38.36 14.51
C THR A 239 23.87 -38.70 15.36
N THR A 240 23.26 -37.70 15.99
CA THR A 240 21.95 -37.87 16.63
C THR A 240 20.84 -37.87 15.59
N THR A 241 20.55 -39.04 15.02
CA THR A 241 19.25 -39.36 14.41
C THR A 241 18.97 -40.85 14.51
N HIS A 242 18.44 -41.30 15.65
CA HIS A 242 17.47 -42.38 15.71
C HIS A 242 16.65 -42.28 17.00
N ALA A 243 15.38 -41.90 16.87
CA ALA A 243 14.36 -42.17 17.87
C ALA A 243 14.18 -43.70 18.00
N PRO A 244 13.90 -44.23 19.20
CA PRO A 244 13.93 -45.66 19.45
C PRO A 244 12.77 -46.36 18.75
N ARG A 245 13.07 -47.19 17.74
CA ARG A 245 12.12 -48.16 17.21
C ARG A 245 12.08 -49.36 18.15
N THR A 246 10.90 -49.59 18.71
CA THR A 246 10.56 -50.75 19.53
C THR A 246 10.66 -52.02 18.70
N HIS A 247 11.35 -53.03 19.23
CA HIS A 247 11.38 -54.37 18.68
C HIS A 247 9.98 -55.00 18.73
N ARG A 248 9.45 -55.40 17.56
CA ARG A 248 8.43 -56.44 17.46
C ARG A 248 8.96 -57.54 16.53
N ALA A 249 8.74 -58.76 16.99
CA ALA A 249 9.40 -60.00 16.62
C ALA A 249 9.18 -60.48 15.17
N GLU A 250 10.19 -61.22 14.68
CA GLU A 250 10.13 -62.47 13.87
C GLU A 250 8.90 -62.72 12.98
N ASN A 251 9.13 -62.82 11.66
CA ASN A 251 8.99 -64.07 10.90
C ASN A 251 9.14 -63.85 9.37
N ASP A 252 9.84 -64.81 8.77
CA ASP A 252 9.73 -65.38 7.41
C ASP A 252 9.88 -64.54 6.12
N ALA A 253 10.62 -65.15 5.20
CA ALA A 253 11.13 -64.72 3.88
C ALA A 253 10.06 -64.37 2.81
N PRO A 254 10.41 -64.23 1.52
CA PRO A 254 11.44 -63.42 0.83
C PRO A 254 10.77 -62.42 -0.14
N TYR A 255 11.33 -61.22 -0.39
CA TYR A 255 10.78 -60.32 -1.40
C TYR A 255 11.60 -60.26 -2.69
N THR A 256 10.91 -60.66 -3.74
CA THR A 256 11.18 -60.60 -5.18
C THR A 256 11.27 -59.17 -5.73
N LYS A 257 12.05 -59.04 -6.81
CA LYS A 257 12.04 -57.89 -7.75
C LYS A 257 10.66 -57.66 -8.38
N THR A 258 10.29 -56.38 -8.48
CA THR A 258 9.41 -55.77 -9.49
C THR A 258 9.73 -54.27 -9.46
N THR A 259 10.42 -53.63 -10.41
CA THR A 259 10.10 -53.25 -11.81
C THR A 259 8.77 -52.53 -12.00
N SER A 260 8.85 -51.21 -12.21
CA SER A 260 7.99 -50.31 -13.03
C SER A 260 8.44 -48.89 -12.69
N ASP A 261 9.35 -48.25 -13.42
CA ASP A 261 9.30 -47.70 -14.79
C ASP A 261 8.38 -46.47 -14.94
N ASP A 262 8.88 -45.52 -15.75
CA ASP A 262 8.40 -44.18 -16.11
C ASP A 262 8.54 -43.08 -15.03
N GLY A 263 9.18 -41.93 -15.24
CA GLY A 263 9.75 -41.30 -16.44
C GLY A 263 9.73 -39.78 -16.24
N GLN A 264 10.87 -39.13 -16.48
CA GLN A 264 11.10 -37.69 -16.66
C GLN A 264 10.90 -36.71 -15.48
N ASN A 265 12.02 -36.20 -14.95
CA ASN A 265 12.47 -34.87 -15.42
C ASN A 265 13.99 -34.66 -15.22
N PRO A 266 14.64 -33.91 -16.14
CA PRO A 266 16.09 -33.80 -16.23
C PRO A 266 16.61 -32.54 -15.53
N HIS A 267 17.52 -32.71 -14.58
CA HIS A 267 18.47 -31.67 -14.20
C HIS A 267 19.80 -32.33 -13.83
N ASP A 268 20.60 -32.64 -14.85
CA ASP A 268 22.05 -32.66 -14.71
C ASP A 268 22.48 -31.22 -14.38
N ALA A 269 22.45 -30.88 -13.11
CA ALA A 269 23.25 -29.79 -12.58
C ALA A 269 24.67 -30.33 -12.47
N LEU A 270 25.57 -29.81 -13.30
CA LEU A 270 27.01 -29.96 -13.14
C LEU A 270 27.37 -29.55 -11.71
N MET A 271 27.58 -30.54 -10.84
CA MET A 271 28.13 -30.30 -9.51
C MET A 271 29.47 -29.59 -9.68
N SER A 272 29.66 -28.52 -8.93
CA SER A 272 30.95 -27.86 -8.87
C SER A 272 32.00 -28.81 -8.25
N PRO A 273 33.29 -28.66 -8.59
CA PRO A 273 34.37 -29.42 -7.94
C PRO A 273 34.39 -29.27 -6.41
N GLU A 274 33.86 -28.15 -5.88
CA GLU A 274 33.69 -27.91 -4.45
C GLU A 274 32.58 -28.77 -3.82
N GLU A 275 31.45 -28.95 -4.49
CA GLU A 275 30.36 -29.80 -3.99
C GLU A 275 30.74 -31.29 -3.96
N ALA A 276 31.51 -31.74 -4.97
CA ALA A 276 32.07 -33.10 -4.99
C ALA A 276 33.15 -33.31 -3.92
N ALA A 277 33.95 -32.28 -3.60
CA ALA A 277 34.94 -32.33 -2.52
C ALA A 277 34.27 -32.35 -1.14
N GLN A 278 33.18 -31.59 -0.95
CA GLN A 278 32.42 -31.54 0.29
C GLN A 278 31.69 -32.85 0.59
N GLU A 279 31.14 -33.50 -0.43
CA GLU A 279 30.51 -34.82 -0.31
C GLU A 279 31.55 -35.92 -0.02
N ALA A 280 32.72 -35.87 -0.68
CA ALA A 280 33.85 -36.77 -0.37
C ALA A 280 34.40 -36.60 1.05
N MET A 281 34.39 -35.37 1.60
CA MET A 281 34.77 -35.10 3.00
C MET A 281 33.66 -35.45 4.01
N SER A 282 32.40 -35.56 3.58
CA SER A 282 31.27 -35.90 4.44
C SER A 282 31.32 -37.34 4.99
N HIS A 283 32.09 -38.22 4.34
CA HIS A 283 32.27 -39.62 4.74
C HIS A 283 33.39 -39.82 5.78
N ILE A 284 34.15 -38.78 6.10
CA ILE A 284 35.21 -38.84 7.11
C ILE A 284 34.62 -38.44 8.47
N ASN A 285 34.25 -39.44 9.28
CA ASN A 285 33.70 -39.26 10.63
C ASN A 285 34.74 -38.87 11.70
N LEU A 286 35.86 -38.27 11.29
CA LEU A 286 37.00 -37.94 12.14
C LEU A 286 37.45 -36.51 11.86
N LYS A 287 37.39 -35.62 12.86
CA LYS A 287 38.00 -34.29 12.81
C LYS A 287 39.32 -34.35 13.57
N ALA A 288 40.42 -33.98 12.92
CA ALA A 288 41.73 -33.87 13.53
C ALA A 288 42.12 -32.39 13.58
N GLU A 289 42.38 -31.87 14.77
CA GLU A 289 42.86 -30.50 15.01
C GLU A 289 44.16 -30.57 15.81
N THR A 290 45.12 -29.68 15.54
CA THR A 290 46.30 -29.58 16.38
C THR A 290 46.00 -28.79 17.65
N SER A 291 46.83 -28.95 18.69
CA SER A 291 46.70 -28.19 19.95
C SER A 291 46.77 -26.68 19.74
N ILE A 292 47.47 -26.23 18.68
CA ILE A 292 47.59 -24.82 18.29
C ILE A 292 46.29 -24.35 17.62
N ASP A 293 45.71 -25.16 16.73
CA ASP A 293 44.45 -24.83 16.06
C ASP A 293 43.29 -24.71 17.05
N ARG A 294 43.23 -25.61 18.04
CA ARG A 294 42.23 -25.57 19.12
C ARG A 294 42.30 -24.28 19.94
N ASP A 295 43.51 -23.89 20.35
CA ASP A 295 43.70 -22.73 21.23
C ASP A 295 43.56 -21.40 20.44
N LEU A 296 43.95 -21.38 19.15
CA LEU A 296 43.72 -20.25 18.25
C LEU A 296 42.24 -20.04 17.93
N LEU A 297 41.49 -21.12 17.64
CA LEU A 297 40.05 -21.06 17.40
C LEU A 297 39.28 -20.64 18.66
N ARG A 298 39.75 -21.02 19.85
CA ARG A 298 39.16 -20.58 21.11
C ARG A 298 39.38 -19.08 21.37
N MET A 299 40.56 -18.53 21.04
CA MET A 299 40.78 -17.07 21.09
C MET A 299 39.98 -16.30 20.05
N ILE A 300 39.74 -16.88 18.87
CA ILE A 300 38.93 -16.26 17.80
C ILE A 300 37.42 -16.35 18.12
N GLY A 301 36.98 -17.43 18.78
CA GLY A 301 35.59 -17.67 19.17
C GLY A 301 35.12 -16.95 20.43
N GLU A 302 36.03 -16.32 21.20
CA GLU A 302 35.68 -15.48 22.36
C GLU A 302 35.34 -14.02 21.97
N LEU A 303 35.43 -13.66 20.67
CA LEU A 303 35.01 -12.35 20.17
C LEU A 303 33.59 -12.43 19.58
N PRO A 304 32.65 -11.57 19.99
CA PRO A 304 31.30 -11.55 19.43
C PRO A 304 31.39 -11.25 17.91
N GLN A 305 30.81 -12.14 17.11
CA GLN A 305 30.71 -12.02 15.67
C GLN A 305 29.28 -11.65 15.28
N SER A 306 29.14 -10.82 14.25
CA SER A 306 27.85 -10.51 13.64
C SER A 306 27.30 -11.71 12.84
N GLN A 307 26.06 -11.63 12.35
CA GLN A 307 25.45 -12.69 11.52
C GLN A 307 26.28 -13.05 10.28
N ASP A 308 27.08 -12.11 9.77
CA ASP A 308 27.95 -12.29 8.60
C ASP A 308 29.38 -12.74 8.97
N GLY A 309 29.63 -13.10 10.23
CA GLY A 309 30.96 -13.48 10.72
C GLY A 309 31.94 -12.31 10.85
N GLN A 310 31.44 -11.06 10.76
CA GLN A 310 32.27 -9.86 10.94
C GLN A 310 32.47 -9.57 12.43
N ARG A 311 33.65 -9.04 12.78
CA ARG A 311 33.90 -8.55 14.15
C ARG A 311 33.02 -7.35 14.43
N CYS A 312 32.36 -7.35 15.59
CA CYS A 312 31.63 -6.19 16.07
C CYS A 312 32.56 -4.97 16.20
N LEU A 313 32.06 -3.79 15.83
CA LEU A 313 32.74 -2.52 16.02
C LEU A 313 32.98 -2.29 17.52
N ASP A 314 34.10 -1.63 17.82
CA ASP A 314 34.47 -1.31 19.18
C ASP A 314 33.47 -0.29 19.77
N GLY A 315 33.09 -0.49 21.03
CA GLY A 315 32.12 0.36 21.71
C GLY A 315 32.59 1.81 21.82
N ASP A 316 33.91 2.02 21.97
CA ASP A 316 34.51 3.37 22.08
C ASP A 316 34.41 4.16 20.77
N GLU A 317 34.40 3.48 19.63
CA GLU A 317 34.25 4.09 18.31
C GLU A 317 32.83 4.61 18.05
N ILE A 318 31.82 4.16 18.82
CA ILE A 318 30.40 4.51 18.65
C ILE A 318 29.77 5.02 19.97
N ALA A 319 30.59 5.52 20.89
CA ALA A 319 30.16 6.11 22.15
C ALA A 319 29.65 7.57 21.96
N VAL A 320 28.60 7.76 21.14
CA VAL A 320 28.04 9.08 20.79
C VAL A 320 27.73 9.95 22.02
N GLY A 321 27.24 9.32 23.08
CA GLY A 321 26.93 10.01 24.34
C GLY A 321 28.15 10.61 25.05
N GLN A 322 29.37 10.14 24.75
CA GLN A 322 30.61 10.55 25.42
C GLN A 322 31.48 11.51 24.59
N TRP A 323 31.07 11.84 23.36
CA TRP A 323 31.86 12.69 22.47
C TRP A 323 31.82 14.19 22.81
N GLY A 324 30.88 14.61 23.65
CA GLY A 324 30.76 15.98 24.13
C GLY A 324 31.02 16.08 25.63
N ASP A 325 31.39 17.29 26.06
CA ASP A 325 31.53 17.63 27.47
C ASP A 325 30.20 18.22 27.97
N PRO A 326 29.53 17.59 28.97
CA PRO A 326 28.25 18.07 29.48
C PRO A 326 28.33 19.46 30.13
N ASP A 327 29.51 19.89 30.59
CA ASP A 327 29.70 21.17 31.26
C ASP A 327 29.99 22.32 30.27
N VAL A 328 30.17 22.01 28.99
CA VAL A 328 30.51 22.99 27.96
C VAL A 328 29.29 23.31 27.09
N SER A 329 28.99 24.60 26.95
CA SER A 329 27.91 25.03 26.07
C SER A 329 28.17 24.69 24.61
N PHE A 330 27.10 24.35 23.87
CA PHE A 330 27.15 24.04 22.44
C PHE A 330 27.99 25.05 21.63
N GLY A 331 27.73 26.35 21.82
CA GLY A 331 28.41 27.41 21.08
C GLY A 331 29.92 27.44 21.32
N THR A 332 30.35 27.18 22.56
CA THR A 332 31.78 27.12 22.92
C THR A 332 32.46 25.88 22.32
N ALA A 333 31.84 24.70 22.44
CA ALA A 333 32.39 23.45 21.93
C ALA A 333 32.55 23.49 20.40
N ILE A 334 31.50 23.89 19.68
CA ILE A 334 31.52 23.99 18.22
C ILE A 334 32.43 25.13 17.74
N GLY A 335 32.44 26.28 18.43
CA GLY A 335 33.33 27.39 18.10
C GLY A 335 34.81 27.00 18.15
N LYS A 336 35.22 26.29 19.22
CA LYS A 336 36.58 25.76 19.38
C LYS A 336 36.92 24.74 18.29
N ALA A 337 36.02 23.80 17.99
CA ALA A 337 36.24 22.78 16.97
C ALA A 337 36.36 23.38 15.56
N ARG A 338 35.48 24.34 15.21
CA ARG A 338 35.52 25.05 13.92
C ARG A 338 36.80 25.84 13.71
N ALA A 339 37.32 26.49 14.76
CA ALA A 339 38.57 27.26 14.69
C ALA A 339 39.80 26.39 14.33
N GLN A 340 39.72 25.07 14.56
CA GLN A 340 40.80 24.11 14.31
C GLN A 340 40.67 23.38 12.97
N LEU A 341 39.62 23.67 12.18
CA LEU A 341 39.34 22.96 10.91
C LEU A 341 40.41 23.15 9.84
N LEU A 342 41.09 24.31 9.84
CA LEU A 342 42.14 24.62 8.89
C LEU A 342 43.49 24.62 9.62
N GLY A 343 44.46 23.91 9.04
CA GLY A 343 45.86 23.97 9.47
C GLY A 343 46.59 25.20 8.92
N GLU A 344 47.89 25.28 9.18
CA GLU A 344 48.78 26.41 8.82
C GLU A 344 48.90 26.72 7.32
N PHE A 345 48.35 25.85 6.46
CA PHE A 345 48.41 25.96 4.99
C PHE A 345 47.03 25.93 4.33
N ASP A 346 45.97 26.36 5.04
CA ASP A 346 44.57 26.34 4.58
C ASP A 346 44.10 24.95 4.11
N LYS A 347 44.74 23.88 4.61
CA LYS A 347 44.32 22.50 4.36
C LYS A 347 43.38 22.04 5.47
N PRO A 348 42.29 21.34 5.14
CA PRO A 348 41.43 20.71 6.14
C PRO A 348 42.25 19.79 7.04
N ASN A 349 42.10 19.96 8.36
CA ASN A 349 42.66 19.05 9.35
C ASN A 349 41.66 17.90 9.57
N PRO A 350 41.99 16.65 9.16
CA PRO A 350 41.06 15.53 9.24
C PRO A 350 40.69 15.17 10.69
N ASP A 351 41.58 15.36 11.66
CA ASP A 351 41.28 15.07 13.07
C ASP A 351 40.34 16.11 13.67
N ALA A 352 40.53 17.38 13.32
CA ALA A 352 39.62 18.45 13.73
C ALA A 352 38.24 18.31 13.08
N ALA A 353 38.20 17.92 11.79
CA ALA A 353 36.95 17.64 11.09
C ALA A 353 36.22 16.45 11.71
N ARG A 354 36.92 15.37 12.06
CA ARG A 354 36.37 14.20 12.75
C ARG A 354 35.79 14.58 14.11
N ASN A 355 36.53 15.36 14.90
CA ASN A 355 36.05 15.86 16.18
C ASN A 355 34.78 16.72 16.01
N LEU A 356 34.74 17.58 15.00
CA LEU A 356 33.56 18.39 14.70
C LEU A 356 32.34 17.54 14.33
N VAL A 357 32.51 16.50 13.51
CA VAL A 357 31.45 15.54 13.17
C VAL A 357 30.91 14.86 14.44
N ARG A 358 31.81 14.34 15.30
CA ARG A 358 31.43 13.69 16.56
C ARG A 358 30.67 14.65 17.50
N LEU A 359 31.09 15.91 17.59
CA LEU A 359 30.38 16.91 18.38
C LEU A 359 28.99 17.22 17.81
N TYR A 360 28.84 17.36 16.49
CA TYR A 360 27.51 17.53 15.89
C TYR A 360 26.58 16.37 16.20
N LEU A 361 27.07 15.13 16.06
CA LEU A 361 26.31 13.93 16.41
C LEU A 361 25.94 13.90 17.90
N HIS A 362 26.85 14.26 18.79
CA HIS A 362 26.59 14.34 20.22
C HIS A 362 25.42 15.29 20.54
N TYR A 363 25.31 16.41 19.83
CA TYR A 363 24.23 17.37 20.02
C TYR A 363 22.97 17.11 19.15
N GLY A 364 22.96 16.03 18.35
CA GLY A 364 21.80 15.64 17.53
C GLY A 364 21.73 16.29 16.13
N PHE A 365 22.77 17.00 15.70
CA PHE A 365 22.81 17.72 14.42
C PHE A 365 23.30 16.83 13.27
N GLY A 366 22.37 16.08 12.67
CA GLY A 366 22.65 15.12 11.59
C GLY A 366 23.09 15.77 10.28
N ALA A 367 22.35 16.76 9.76
CA ALA A 367 22.69 17.48 8.53
C ALA A 367 24.08 18.14 8.59
N GLU A 368 24.43 18.78 9.70
CA GLU A 368 25.72 19.44 9.89
C GLU A 368 26.86 18.42 9.98
N ALA A 369 26.64 17.29 10.66
CA ALA A 369 27.59 16.19 10.69
C ALA A 369 27.83 15.62 9.28
N LEU A 370 26.80 15.48 8.45
CA LEU A 370 26.94 15.05 7.05
C LEU A 370 27.79 16.03 6.25
N ILE A 371 27.57 17.33 6.39
CA ILE A 371 28.36 18.35 5.70
C ILE A 371 29.82 18.31 6.15
N ALA A 372 30.06 18.26 7.46
CA ALA A 372 31.41 18.21 8.03
C ALA A 372 32.16 16.92 7.62
N SER A 373 31.45 15.80 7.47
CA SER A 373 32.05 14.51 7.05
C SER A 373 32.67 14.54 5.65
N LYS A 374 32.30 15.50 4.79
CA LYS A 374 32.88 15.65 3.43
C LYS A 374 34.36 16.05 3.45
N MET A 375 34.86 16.54 4.57
CA MET A 375 36.28 16.88 4.76
C MET A 375 37.14 15.67 5.17
N LEU A 376 36.51 14.52 5.44
CA LEU A 376 37.18 13.27 5.77
C LEU A 376 37.39 12.42 4.52
N ASP A 377 38.29 11.44 4.59
CA ASP A 377 38.48 10.46 3.53
C ASP A 377 37.18 9.65 3.33
N PRO A 378 36.55 9.72 2.14
CA PRO A 378 35.30 9.00 1.88
C PRO A 378 35.47 7.47 1.86
N HIS A 379 36.69 6.95 1.74
CA HIS A 379 36.98 5.51 1.72
C HIS A 379 37.36 4.94 3.09
N ALA A 380 37.49 5.78 4.11
CA ALA A 380 37.78 5.33 5.47
C ALA A 380 36.51 4.74 6.11
N LYS A 381 36.63 3.52 6.66
CA LYS A 381 35.53 2.80 7.34
C LYS A 381 34.85 3.64 8.42
N GLU A 382 35.64 4.40 9.18
CA GLU A 382 35.12 5.28 10.23
C GLU A 382 34.27 6.43 9.66
N THR A 383 34.66 7.00 8.52
CA THR A 383 33.85 8.03 7.84
C THR A 383 32.51 7.46 7.42
N ASP A 384 32.47 6.21 6.95
CA ASP A 384 31.21 5.54 6.59
C ASP A 384 30.30 5.34 7.81
N VAL A 385 30.86 4.92 8.96
CA VAL A 385 30.11 4.81 10.22
C VAL A 385 29.58 6.16 10.69
N LEU A 386 30.42 7.20 10.71
CA LEU A 386 30.01 8.55 11.11
C LEU A 386 28.92 9.12 10.18
N ARG A 387 29.01 8.84 8.87
CA ARG A 387 27.99 9.26 7.90
C ARG A 387 26.67 8.53 8.13
N ALA A 388 26.72 7.24 8.44
CA ALA A 388 25.53 6.46 8.76
C ALA A 388 24.85 6.95 10.06
N LEU A 389 25.62 7.25 11.10
CA LEU A 389 25.11 7.88 12.33
C LEU A 389 24.46 9.24 12.04
N ALA A 390 25.09 10.06 11.19
CA ALA A 390 24.53 11.36 10.80
C ALA A 390 23.23 11.23 10.00
N GLN A 391 23.11 10.21 9.14
CA GLN A 391 21.87 9.89 8.44
C GLN A 391 20.78 9.42 9.40
N ILE A 392 21.12 8.59 10.39
CA ILE A 392 20.17 8.16 11.44
C ILE A 392 19.66 9.36 12.23
N MET A 393 20.53 10.29 12.65
CA MET A 393 20.12 11.49 13.38
C MET A 393 19.20 12.39 12.55
N GLU A 394 19.48 12.55 11.26
CA GLU A 394 18.76 13.45 10.37
C GLU A 394 17.44 12.86 9.87
N ARG A 395 17.45 11.59 9.45
CA ARG A 395 16.36 10.94 8.70
C ARG A 395 15.69 9.81 9.47
N GLY A 396 16.24 9.42 10.62
CA GLY A 396 15.83 8.26 11.39
C GLY A 396 16.32 6.92 10.86
N PHE A 397 17.05 6.87 9.74
CA PHE A 397 17.66 5.64 9.20
C PHE A 397 18.84 5.94 8.25
N ALA A 398 19.65 4.92 7.98
CA ALA A 398 20.74 4.98 7.01
C ALA A 398 20.34 4.26 5.70
N PRO A 399 20.13 4.99 4.57
CA PRO A 399 19.63 4.39 3.33
C PRO A 399 20.63 3.47 2.62
N ASN A 400 21.93 3.69 2.82
CA ASN A 400 22.96 2.88 2.18
C ASN A 400 23.34 1.74 3.11
N GLU A 401 23.29 0.50 2.62
CA GLU A 401 23.83 -0.64 3.34
C GLU A 401 25.31 -0.39 3.67
N GLY A 402 25.63 -0.47 4.96
CA GLY A 402 26.98 -0.25 5.48
C GLY A 402 27.28 -1.15 6.66
N LEU A 403 28.40 -0.91 7.33
CA LEU A 403 28.85 -1.75 8.44
C LEU A 403 27.81 -1.86 9.58
N LEU A 404 27.01 -0.82 9.83
CA LEU A 404 26.04 -0.83 10.92
C LEU A 404 24.89 -1.83 10.66
N HIS A 405 24.45 -2.04 9.42
CA HIS A 405 23.25 -2.83 9.12
C HIS A 405 23.36 -4.30 9.54
N SER A 406 24.57 -4.86 9.57
CA SER A 406 24.81 -6.27 9.93
C SER A 406 25.12 -6.50 11.41
N GLN A 407 25.12 -5.46 12.26
CA GLN A 407 25.66 -5.53 13.63
C GLN A 407 24.61 -5.48 14.74
N MET A 408 23.36 -5.81 14.44
CA MET A 408 22.25 -5.77 15.41
C MET A 408 22.38 -6.81 16.54
N GLN A 409 23.14 -7.88 16.35
CA GLN A 409 23.36 -8.96 17.34
C GLN A 409 24.54 -8.71 18.27
N CYS A 410 25.31 -7.65 18.06
CA CYS A 410 26.50 -7.36 18.84
C CYS A 410 26.13 -6.94 20.28
N ASP A 411 26.75 -7.55 21.29
CA ASP A 411 26.65 -7.11 22.69
C ASP A 411 27.52 -5.87 22.93
N SER A 412 27.21 -4.77 22.25
CA SER A 412 27.94 -3.50 22.35
C SER A 412 27.02 -2.31 22.01
N PRO A 413 27.47 -1.05 22.23
CA PRO A 413 26.72 0.15 21.84
C PRO A 413 26.26 0.17 20.37
N VAL A 414 26.94 -0.59 19.51
CA VAL A 414 26.66 -0.71 18.08
C VAL A 414 25.24 -1.24 17.83
N ALA A 415 24.71 -2.11 18.68
CA ALA A 415 23.38 -2.72 18.48
C ALA A 415 22.27 -1.68 18.33
N LEU A 416 22.28 -0.62 19.13
CA LEU A 416 21.30 0.48 19.03
C LEU A 416 21.32 1.13 17.64
N TRP A 417 22.52 1.50 17.19
CA TRP A 417 22.69 2.21 15.92
C TRP A 417 22.47 1.29 14.72
N ALA A 418 22.80 0.01 14.86
CA ALA A 418 22.50 -1.02 13.89
C ALA A 418 20.99 -1.19 13.70
N ILE A 419 20.21 -1.23 14.79
CA ILE A 419 18.75 -1.29 14.74
C ILE A 419 18.18 -0.05 14.03
N LEU A 420 18.65 1.14 14.40
CA LEU A 420 18.19 2.41 13.82
C LEU A 420 18.66 2.62 12.37
N ALA A 421 19.74 1.95 11.93
CA ALA A 421 20.21 2.03 10.55
C ALA A 421 19.17 1.51 9.56
N HIS A 422 18.34 0.55 9.97
CA HIS A 422 17.24 0.02 9.17
C HIS A 422 16.03 0.94 9.22
N LYS A 423 15.37 1.15 8.07
CA LYS A 423 14.07 1.83 8.02
C LYS A 423 12.96 0.96 8.65
N THR A 424 13.01 -0.35 8.39
CA THR A 424 12.10 -1.36 8.94
C THR A 424 12.93 -2.59 9.29
N LEU A 425 12.73 -3.15 10.48
CA LEU A 425 13.49 -4.33 10.89
C LEU A 425 13.06 -5.57 10.08
N PRO A 426 14.02 -6.38 9.59
CA PRO A 426 13.70 -7.65 8.94
C PRO A 426 12.94 -8.59 9.89
N TYR A 427 11.93 -9.29 9.40
CA TYR A 427 11.10 -10.20 10.22
C TYR A 427 11.90 -11.32 10.91
N ALA A 428 13.01 -11.76 10.31
CA ALA A 428 13.91 -12.77 10.88
C ALA A 428 15.07 -12.17 11.71
N ALA A 429 15.08 -10.85 11.93
CA ALA A 429 16.11 -10.20 12.73
C ALA A 429 15.94 -10.57 14.20
N HIS A 430 17.04 -10.95 14.84
CA HIS A 430 17.11 -11.18 16.28
C HIS A 430 18.07 -10.14 16.85
N PRO A 431 17.66 -8.88 17.04
CA PRO A 431 18.52 -7.86 17.60
C PRO A 431 18.84 -8.15 19.07
N ASP A 432 20.03 -7.75 19.54
CA ASP A 432 20.31 -7.69 20.98
C ASP A 432 19.62 -6.47 21.58
N VAL A 433 18.34 -6.67 21.94
CA VAL A 433 17.50 -5.65 22.57
C VAL A 433 18.12 -5.16 23.87
N ALA A 434 18.74 -6.05 24.65
CA ALA A 434 19.29 -5.69 25.95
C ALA A 434 20.49 -4.75 25.78
N ALA A 435 21.39 -5.01 24.82
CA ALA A 435 22.48 -4.11 24.47
C ALA A 435 21.97 -2.77 23.94
N ALA A 436 20.97 -2.78 23.07
CA ALA A 436 20.36 -1.57 22.53
C ALA A 436 19.75 -0.67 23.62
N LEU A 437 18.98 -1.25 24.55
CA LEU A 437 18.36 -0.52 25.65
C LEU A 437 19.38 -0.01 26.69
N ARG A 438 20.43 -0.80 26.98
CA ARG A 438 21.56 -0.33 27.82
C ARG A 438 22.21 0.89 27.20
N ASN A 439 22.55 0.83 25.91
CA ASN A 439 23.16 1.96 25.22
C ASN A 439 22.23 3.17 25.18
N PHE A 440 20.96 2.98 24.83
CA PHE A 440 19.96 4.04 24.84
C PHE A 440 19.86 4.73 26.20
N SER A 441 19.83 3.95 27.30
CA SER A 441 19.77 4.49 28.66
C SER A 441 21.02 5.29 29.07
N SER A 442 22.17 5.01 28.44
CA SER A 442 23.43 5.73 28.68
C SER A 442 23.53 7.05 27.93
N LEU A 443 22.63 7.32 26.98
CA LEU A 443 22.64 8.55 26.21
C LEU A 443 22.18 9.76 27.06
N PRO A 444 22.76 10.95 26.81
CA PRO A 444 22.26 12.22 27.33
C PRO A 444 20.76 12.43 27.06
N LEU A 445 20.11 13.24 27.90
CA LEU A 445 18.67 13.46 27.86
C LEU A 445 18.18 13.94 26.49
N HIS A 446 18.88 14.89 25.86
CA HIS A 446 18.51 15.43 24.55
C HIS A 446 18.58 14.37 23.44
N LEU A 447 19.58 13.49 23.47
CA LEU A 447 19.66 12.38 22.51
C LEU A 447 18.59 11.33 22.77
N ARG A 448 18.26 11.03 24.04
CA ARG A 448 17.14 10.14 24.36
C ARG A 448 15.82 10.71 23.85
N ALA A 449 15.58 12.01 24.03
CA ALA A 449 14.41 12.71 23.54
C ALA A 449 14.26 12.60 22.02
N HIS A 450 15.35 12.79 21.28
CA HIS A 450 15.35 12.70 19.82
C HIS A 450 15.20 11.26 19.31
N ILE A 451 15.97 10.32 19.88
CA ILE A 451 16.09 8.95 19.36
C ILE A 451 15.02 8.00 19.89
N GLY A 452 14.49 8.26 21.10
CA GLY A 452 13.51 7.41 21.76
C GLY A 452 12.27 7.12 20.91
N PRO A 453 11.60 8.14 20.34
CA PRO A 453 10.46 7.94 19.45
C PRO A 453 10.79 7.04 18.26
N MET A 454 11.93 7.30 17.59
CA MET A 454 12.37 6.52 16.43
C MET A 454 12.65 5.06 16.80
N LEU A 455 13.33 4.81 17.93
CA LEU A 455 13.63 3.46 18.40
C LEU A 455 12.34 2.70 18.76
N SER A 456 11.39 3.37 19.42
CA SER A 456 10.08 2.81 19.73
C SER A 456 9.32 2.41 18.47
N GLU A 457 9.28 3.29 17.46
CA GLU A 457 8.66 3.02 16.16
C GLU A 457 9.31 1.82 15.45
N ARG A 458 10.64 1.70 15.50
CA ARG A 458 11.35 0.55 14.91
C ARG A 458 10.94 -0.76 15.55
N PHE A 459 10.90 -0.85 16.88
CA PHE A 459 10.41 -2.04 17.57
C PHE A 459 8.94 -2.31 17.27
N LEU A 460 8.11 -1.26 17.23
CA LEU A 460 6.69 -1.39 16.92
C LEU A 460 6.46 -1.95 15.51
N SER A 461 7.22 -1.48 14.51
CA SER A 461 7.16 -1.97 13.13
C SER A 461 7.55 -3.46 12.99
N ALA A 462 8.33 -3.98 13.93
CA ALA A 462 8.73 -5.38 14.02
C ALA A 462 7.73 -6.26 14.81
N GLY A 463 6.66 -5.67 15.36
CA GLY A 463 5.73 -6.35 16.26
C GLY A 463 6.22 -6.49 17.70
N MET A 464 7.36 -5.88 18.05
CA MET A 464 8.01 -5.93 19.37
C MET A 464 7.42 -4.85 20.30
N LYS A 465 6.15 -5.03 20.69
CA LYS A 465 5.37 -4.01 21.44
C LYS A 465 5.89 -3.76 22.85
N ASP A 466 6.37 -4.81 23.53
CA ASP A 466 6.85 -4.71 24.91
C ASP A 466 8.17 -3.93 24.99
N GLU A 467 9.04 -4.13 23.99
CA GLU A 467 10.30 -3.43 23.82
C GLU A 467 10.07 -1.95 23.49
N ALA A 468 9.14 -1.66 22.56
CA ALA A 468 8.73 -0.29 22.24
C ALA A 468 8.21 0.46 23.49
N GLU A 469 7.37 -0.20 24.30
CA GLU A 469 6.91 0.36 25.56
C GLU A 469 8.06 0.61 26.54
N GLN A 470 9.05 -0.30 26.59
CA GLN A 470 10.20 -0.14 27.45
C GLN A 470 11.05 1.08 27.08
N VAL A 471 11.20 1.37 25.79
CA VAL A 471 11.85 2.60 25.30
C VAL A 471 11.12 3.84 25.78
N LEU A 472 9.79 3.90 25.59
CA LEU A 472 8.99 5.06 26.02
C LEU A 472 9.01 5.25 27.55
N ARG A 473 8.97 4.17 28.33
CA ARG A 473 9.12 4.26 29.80
C ARG A 473 10.49 4.77 30.24
N LEU A 474 11.55 4.47 29.47
CA LEU A 474 12.89 5.01 29.72
C LEU A 474 13.00 6.47 29.31
N LEU A 475 12.24 6.87 28.29
CA LEU A 475 12.15 8.24 27.80
C LEU A 475 11.43 9.17 28.79
N ASP A 476 10.29 8.73 29.32
CA ASP A 476 9.49 9.47 30.32
C ASP A 476 10.28 9.76 31.62
N ARG A 477 11.37 9.02 31.87
CA ARG A 477 12.25 9.22 33.02
C ARG A 477 13.23 10.37 32.76
N GLY A 478 12.88 11.54 33.28
CA GLY A 478 13.75 12.71 33.36
C GLY A 478 13.43 13.82 32.35
N ILE A 479 12.33 13.70 31.61
CA ILE A 479 11.80 14.76 30.75
C ILE A 479 10.55 15.34 31.42
N ASP A 480 10.55 16.64 31.72
CA ASP A 480 9.42 17.31 32.38
C ASP A 480 8.22 17.56 31.42
N VAL A 481 8.49 17.73 30.12
CA VAL A 481 7.47 17.87 29.07
C VAL A 481 7.89 17.01 27.87
N PRO A 482 7.24 15.86 27.63
CA PRO A 482 7.54 15.03 26.48
C PRO A 482 7.31 15.80 25.18
N ASP A 483 8.20 15.61 24.21
CA ASP A 483 8.10 16.21 22.88
C ASP A 483 6.88 15.65 22.11
N ALA A 484 6.37 16.40 21.14
CA ALA A 484 5.25 15.97 20.30
C ALA A 484 5.54 14.63 19.62
N LYS A 485 6.78 14.40 19.18
CA LYS A 485 7.24 13.10 18.64
C LYS A 485 7.15 11.96 19.64
N ALA A 486 7.45 12.21 20.92
CA ALA A 486 7.31 11.20 21.97
C ALA A 486 5.85 10.83 22.21
N HIS A 487 4.96 11.83 22.21
CA HIS A 487 3.52 11.60 22.28
C HIS A 487 2.99 10.87 21.05
N MET A 488 3.49 11.17 19.85
CA MET A 488 3.11 10.47 18.63
C MET A 488 3.50 8.99 18.68
N ALA A 489 4.76 8.68 19.02
CA ALA A 489 5.22 7.30 19.17
C ALA A 489 4.46 6.53 20.27
N LYS A 490 4.04 7.23 21.34
CA LYS A 490 3.18 6.67 22.38
C LYS A 490 1.78 6.35 21.85
N ALA A 491 1.17 7.27 21.12
CA ALA A 491 -0.14 7.04 20.51
C ALA A 491 -0.11 5.85 19.53
N ASP A 492 0.94 5.72 18.73
CA ASP A 492 1.09 4.59 17.80
C ASP A 492 1.21 3.25 18.55
N LEU A 493 1.92 3.22 19.67
CA LEU A 493 1.98 2.04 20.53
C LEU A 493 0.61 1.69 21.14
N GLU A 494 -0.13 2.70 21.63
CA GLU A 494 -1.47 2.55 22.19
C GLU A 494 -2.43 1.99 21.12
N LEU A 495 -2.42 2.53 19.90
CA LEU A 495 -3.19 2.01 18.76
C LEU A 495 -2.81 0.56 18.44
N ALA A 496 -1.52 0.25 18.39
CA ALA A 496 -1.05 -1.10 18.10
C ALA A 496 -1.44 -2.11 19.20
N LYS A 497 -1.61 -1.68 20.45
CA LYS A 497 -2.13 -2.50 21.56
C LYS A 497 -3.65 -2.64 21.54
N GLY A 498 -4.36 -1.88 20.72
CA GLY A 498 -5.82 -1.79 20.73
C GLY A 498 -6.36 -0.88 21.85
N GLU A 499 -5.50 -0.06 22.46
CA GLU A 499 -5.85 0.90 23.51
C GLU A 499 -6.34 2.21 22.87
N ILE A 500 -7.52 2.16 22.23
CA ILE A 500 -7.99 3.24 21.37
C ILE A 500 -8.32 4.54 22.11
N GLU A 501 -8.92 4.45 23.30
CA GLU A 501 -9.26 5.62 24.13
C GLU A 501 -8.00 6.39 24.61
N PRO A 502 -7.00 5.72 25.23
CA PRO A 502 -5.71 6.35 25.52
C PRO A 502 -5.07 6.97 24.27
N ALA A 503 -5.03 6.24 23.15
CA ALA A 503 -4.46 6.72 21.90
C ALA A 503 -5.11 8.02 21.43
N ALA A 504 -6.44 8.09 21.40
CA ALA A 504 -7.18 9.28 20.97
C ALA A 504 -6.84 10.50 21.85
N LYS A 505 -6.71 10.31 23.17
CA LYS A 505 -6.32 11.39 24.10
C LYS A 505 -4.87 11.84 23.89
N THR A 506 -3.96 10.89 23.65
CA THR A 506 -2.55 11.20 23.36
C THR A 506 -2.44 11.96 22.03
N LEU A 507 -3.16 11.55 20.99
CA LEU A 507 -3.20 12.23 19.69
C LEU A 507 -3.77 13.65 19.80
N ASP A 508 -4.85 13.84 20.57
CA ASP A 508 -5.41 15.17 20.83
C ASP A 508 -4.38 16.13 21.48
N THR A 509 -3.53 15.60 22.36
CA THR A 509 -2.42 16.37 22.96
C THR A 509 -1.40 16.80 21.89
N VAL A 510 -1.09 15.94 20.92
CA VAL A 510 -0.19 16.28 19.79
C VAL A 510 -0.84 17.31 18.87
N VAL A 511 -2.13 17.15 18.54
CA VAL A 511 -2.87 18.09 17.70
C VAL A 511 -2.91 19.48 18.34
N THR A 512 -3.19 19.56 19.64
CA THR A 512 -3.26 20.84 20.37
C THR A 512 -1.90 21.52 20.56
N SER A 513 -0.80 20.78 20.46
CA SER A 513 0.56 21.35 20.55
C SER A 513 0.98 22.18 19.33
N ASN A 514 0.29 22.01 18.19
CA ASN A 514 0.53 22.73 16.93
C ASN A 514 2.00 22.70 16.46
N THR A 515 2.57 21.49 16.44
CA THR A 515 3.93 21.17 15.99
C THR A 515 3.91 20.57 14.57
N GLU A 516 5.09 20.26 14.04
CA GLU A 516 5.25 19.60 12.72
C GLU A 516 4.51 18.26 12.64
N ASP A 517 4.39 17.53 13.76
CA ASP A 517 3.69 16.23 13.83
C ASP A 517 2.15 16.36 13.97
N SER A 518 1.61 17.56 14.23
CA SER A 518 0.17 17.76 14.46
C SER A 518 -0.74 17.36 13.29
N PRO A 519 -0.38 17.59 12.01
CA PRO A 519 -1.21 17.17 10.89
C PRO A 519 -1.34 15.64 10.78
N GLU A 520 -0.24 14.90 10.95
CA GLU A 520 -0.29 13.43 10.96
C GLU A 520 -1.10 12.91 12.16
N ALA A 521 -0.92 13.52 13.34
CA ALA A 521 -1.69 13.15 14.52
C ALA A 521 -3.20 13.38 14.33
N LEU A 522 -3.58 14.46 13.62
CA LEU A 522 -4.98 14.76 13.32
C LEU A 522 -5.59 13.71 12.38
N VAL A 523 -4.87 13.26 11.36
CA VAL A 523 -5.30 12.16 10.49
C VAL A 523 -5.62 10.92 11.33
N LYS A 524 -4.67 10.48 12.16
CA LYS A 524 -4.84 9.29 13.01
C LYS A 524 -6.01 9.45 13.99
N LEU A 525 -6.19 10.66 14.55
CA LEU A 525 -7.28 10.95 15.48
C LEU A 525 -8.64 10.86 14.78
N ILE A 526 -8.78 11.45 13.59
CA ILE A 526 -10.03 11.41 12.82
C ILE A 526 -10.35 9.97 12.41
N ASP A 527 -9.39 9.21 11.87
CA ASP A 527 -9.61 7.81 11.49
C ASP A 527 -10.02 6.96 12.70
N THR A 528 -9.40 7.20 13.86
CA THR A 528 -9.74 6.55 15.12
C THR A 528 -11.19 6.83 15.53
N LYS A 529 -11.64 8.08 15.41
CA LYS A 529 -13.02 8.49 15.71
C LYS A 529 -14.03 7.89 14.73
N LEU A 530 -13.72 7.93 13.44
CA LEU A 530 -14.57 7.34 12.38
C LEU A 530 -14.75 5.84 12.59
N ALA A 531 -13.68 5.11 12.89
CA ALA A 531 -13.73 3.66 13.14
C ALA A 531 -14.62 3.27 14.33
N ARG A 532 -14.83 4.21 15.27
CA ARG A 532 -15.65 4.00 16.46
C ARG A 532 -17.04 4.62 16.36
N HIS A 533 -17.39 5.18 15.20
CA HIS A 533 -18.60 5.96 15.00
C HIS A 533 -18.77 7.12 16.01
N GLU A 534 -17.65 7.62 16.54
CA GLU A 534 -17.66 8.81 17.40
C GLU A 534 -17.90 10.06 16.57
N GLN A 535 -18.62 11.02 17.14
CA GLN A 535 -18.88 12.29 16.47
C GLN A 535 -17.60 13.12 16.36
N ILE A 536 -17.34 13.59 15.15
CA ILE A 536 -16.28 14.56 14.86
C ILE A 536 -16.86 15.97 14.99
N SER A 537 -16.13 16.85 15.67
CA SER A 537 -16.56 18.23 15.82
C SER A 537 -16.35 19.03 14.52
N PRO A 538 -17.21 20.02 14.23
CA PRO A 538 -17.02 20.94 13.10
C PRO A 538 -15.63 21.59 13.06
N GLU A 539 -15.09 21.95 14.22
CA GLU A 539 -13.79 22.62 14.36
C GLU A 539 -12.64 21.67 13.98
N MET A 540 -12.75 20.38 14.32
CA MET A 540 -11.77 19.36 13.94
C MET A 540 -11.78 19.12 12.43
N ALA A 541 -12.96 19.11 11.81
CA ALA A 541 -13.09 19.04 10.36
C ALA A 541 -12.44 20.28 9.70
N ASP A 542 -12.71 21.48 10.21
CA ASP A 542 -12.15 22.73 9.68
C ASP A 542 -10.61 22.77 9.84
N LEU A 543 -10.08 22.28 10.96
CA LEU A 543 -8.63 22.14 11.19
C LEU A 543 -7.99 21.19 10.17
N ALA A 544 -8.63 20.06 9.87
CA ALA A 544 -8.13 19.13 8.83
C ALA A 544 -8.09 19.79 7.45
N GLY A 545 -9.06 20.65 7.13
CA GLY A 545 -9.07 21.44 5.90
C GLY A 545 -7.95 22.48 5.85
N ALA A 546 -7.65 23.12 6.98
CA ALA A 546 -6.54 24.06 7.10
C ALA A 546 -5.18 23.38 6.90
N TYR A 547 -4.94 22.24 7.56
CA TYR A 547 -3.70 21.46 7.35
C TYR A 547 -3.62 20.87 5.94
N ALA A 548 -4.73 20.42 5.36
CA ALA A 548 -4.76 19.98 3.95
C ALA A 548 -4.30 21.10 3.00
N PHE A 549 -4.69 22.35 3.28
CA PHE A 549 -4.28 23.52 2.50
C PHE A 549 -2.80 23.88 2.70
N GLU A 550 -2.27 23.70 3.91
CA GLU A 550 -0.85 23.91 4.23
C GLU A 550 0.04 22.86 3.55
N GLN A 551 -0.35 21.58 3.64
CA GLN A 551 0.41 20.43 3.13
C GLN A 551 0.08 20.09 1.67
N ARG A 552 -0.33 21.08 0.86
CA ARG A 552 -0.70 20.85 -0.54
C ARG A 552 0.46 20.28 -1.35
N GLU A 553 0.11 19.43 -2.32
CA GLU A 553 1.06 18.75 -3.21
C GLU A 553 2.00 17.77 -2.46
N THR A 554 1.60 17.32 -1.26
CA THR A 554 2.29 16.27 -0.50
C THR A 554 1.37 15.06 -0.30
N PRO A 555 1.93 13.84 -0.11
CA PRO A 555 1.12 12.68 0.23
C PRO A 555 0.30 12.85 1.51
N LEU A 556 0.83 13.57 2.51
CA LEU A 556 0.12 13.87 3.74
C LEU A 556 -1.06 14.83 3.49
N GLY A 557 -0.90 15.79 2.58
CA GLY A 557 -1.99 16.66 2.13
C GLY A 557 -3.16 15.88 1.51
N ASP A 558 -2.87 14.89 0.67
CA ASP A 558 -3.91 14.02 0.09
C ASP A 558 -4.66 13.23 1.17
N GLU A 559 -3.94 12.74 2.18
CA GLU A 559 -4.53 12.06 3.32
C GLU A 559 -5.38 13.01 4.18
N LEU A 560 -4.92 14.24 4.40
CA LEU A 560 -5.65 15.30 5.08
C LEU A 560 -6.93 15.68 4.32
N LEU A 561 -6.90 15.75 2.99
CA LEU A 561 -8.09 15.97 2.16
C LEU A 561 -9.10 14.83 2.30
N ARG A 562 -8.61 13.58 2.36
CA ARG A 562 -9.45 12.41 2.63
C ARG A 562 -10.16 12.55 3.98
N VAL A 563 -9.41 12.73 5.06
CA VAL A 563 -10.01 12.79 6.42
C VAL A 563 -10.87 14.03 6.60
N ASN A 564 -10.52 15.17 6.00
CA ASN A 564 -11.38 16.36 6.01
C ASN A 564 -12.73 16.09 5.34
N THR A 565 -12.75 15.43 4.19
CA THR A 565 -13.99 15.07 3.49
C THR A 565 -14.91 14.22 4.38
N LEU A 566 -14.35 13.20 5.03
CA LEU A 566 -15.11 12.31 5.91
C LEU A 566 -15.52 12.99 7.22
N ALA A 567 -14.64 13.81 7.79
CA ALA A 567 -14.92 14.60 8.99
C ALA A 567 -16.04 15.62 8.76
N LEU A 568 -16.06 16.30 7.60
CA LEU A 568 -17.15 17.20 7.22
C LEU A 568 -18.49 16.45 7.11
N ALA A 569 -18.48 15.26 6.51
CA ALA A 569 -19.68 14.43 6.41
C ALA A 569 -20.17 14.00 7.81
N ASP A 570 -19.26 13.56 8.68
CA ASP A 570 -19.59 13.10 10.03
C ASP A 570 -20.09 14.25 10.94
N ALA A 571 -19.49 15.44 10.79
CA ALA A 571 -19.92 16.67 11.47
C ALA A 571 -21.26 17.22 10.95
N GLY A 572 -21.87 16.59 9.94
CA GLY A 572 -23.15 17.00 9.35
C GLY A 572 -23.06 18.10 8.30
N LYS A 573 -21.86 18.55 7.93
CA LYS A 573 -21.61 19.53 6.86
C LYS A 573 -21.59 18.86 5.49
N PHE A 574 -22.68 18.18 5.13
CA PHE A 574 -22.73 17.31 3.94
C PHE A 574 -22.47 18.06 2.62
N HIS A 575 -23.03 19.25 2.42
CA HIS A 575 -22.78 20.03 1.20
C HIS A 575 -21.30 20.37 1.01
N GLU A 576 -20.60 20.71 2.09
CA GLU A 576 -19.16 20.99 2.06
C GLU A 576 -18.36 19.72 1.81
N ALA A 577 -18.73 18.61 2.48
CA ALA A 577 -18.10 17.31 2.27
C ALA A 577 -18.14 16.86 0.80
N PHE A 578 -19.32 16.91 0.16
CA PHE A 578 -19.46 16.50 -1.23
C PHE A 578 -18.83 17.49 -2.23
N LYS A 579 -18.73 18.78 -1.88
CA LYS A 579 -17.93 19.74 -2.63
C LYS A 579 -16.43 19.41 -2.54
N GLN A 580 -15.95 19.03 -1.34
CA GLN A 580 -14.56 18.67 -1.12
C GLN A 580 -14.18 17.35 -1.79
N LEU A 581 -15.10 16.38 -1.80
CA LEU A 581 -14.93 15.11 -2.50
C LEU A 581 -14.61 15.31 -3.99
N GLN A 582 -15.19 16.33 -4.64
CA GLN A 582 -14.86 16.66 -6.03
C GLN A 582 -13.43 17.18 -6.20
N GLN A 583 -12.90 17.91 -5.22
CA GLN A 583 -11.49 18.34 -5.22
C GLN A 583 -10.55 17.17 -5.00
N PHE A 584 -10.93 16.21 -4.16
CA PHE A 584 -10.15 14.99 -3.93
C PHE A 584 -10.05 14.13 -5.21
N LYS A 585 -11.07 14.15 -6.08
CA LYS A 585 -11.11 13.38 -7.33
C LYS A 585 -9.93 13.69 -8.28
N SER A 586 -9.46 14.94 -8.35
CA SER A 586 -8.44 15.35 -9.33
C SER A 586 -7.02 14.91 -8.95
N GLY A 587 -6.74 14.70 -7.65
CA GLY A 587 -5.42 14.29 -7.16
C GLY A 587 -5.32 12.82 -6.76
N ALA A 588 -6.42 12.17 -6.41
CA ALA A 588 -6.41 10.82 -5.84
C ALA A 588 -6.41 9.71 -6.90
N ALA A 589 -5.80 8.56 -6.54
CA ALA A 589 -5.96 7.33 -7.31
C ALA A 589 -7.45 6.91 -7.36
N PRO A 590 -7.95 6.35 -8.50
CA PRO A 590 -9.37 6.00 -8.63
C PRO A 590 -9.91 5.06 -7.55
N ALA A 591 -9.08 4.15 -7.02
CA ALA A 591 -9.47 3.28 -5.93
C ALA A 591 -9.68 4.04 -4.61
N ALA A 592 -8.79 4.99 -4.29
CA ALA A 592 -8.90 5.82 -3.10
C ALA A 592 -10.14 6.73 -3.18
N TYR A 593 -10.37 7.35 -4.34
CA TYR A 593 -11.57 8.15 -4.57
C TYR A 593 -12.87 7.35 -4.34
N ARG A 594 -12.97 6.14 -4.90
CA ARG A 594 -14.12 5.25 -4.69
C ARG A 594 -14.33 4.89 -3.22
N ALA A 595 -13.26 4.59 -2.50
CA ALA A 595 -13.34 4.27 -1.07
C ALA A 595 -13.88 5.45 -0.26
N VAL A 596 -13.34 6.66 -0.46
CA VAL A 596 -13.78 7.87 0.25
C VAL A 596 -15.21 8.25 -0.12
N ARG A 597 -15.55 8.19 -1.42
CA ARG A 597 -16.91 8.42 -1.90
C ARG A 597 -17.90 7.45 -1.25
N SER A 598 -17.58 6.15 -1.23
CA SER A 598 -18.46 5.16 -0.63
C SER A 598 -18.62 5.36 0.88
N GLN A 599 -17.56 5.74 1.60
CA GLN A 599 -17.66 6.05 3.03
C GLN A 599 -18.50 7.32 3.29
N ALA A 600 -18.28 8.39 2.52
CA ALA A 600 -19.04 9.63 2.65
C ALA A 600 -20.55 9.41 2.37
N VAL A 601 -20.89 8.60 1.36
CA VAL A 601 -22.28 8.21 1.09
C VAL A 601 -22.85 7.33 2.20
N GLY A 602 -22.04 6.44 2.79
CA GLY A 602 -22.43 5.67 3.97
C GLY A 602 -22.82 6.57 5.14
N ILE A 603 -21.95 7.53 5.48
CA ILE A 603 -22.20 8.51 6.55
C ILE A 603 -23.46 9.35 6.25
N LEU A 604 -23.62 9.82 5.01
CA LEU A 604 -24.84 10.53 4.58
C LEU A 604 -26.09 9.67 4.79
N THR A 605 -26.05 8.41 4.37
CA THR A 605 -27.17 7.48 4.44
C THR A 605 -27.56 7.16 5.88
N GLU A 606 -26.61 7.13 6.81
CA GLU A 606 -26.87 6.78 8.21
C GLU A 606 -27.23 7.99 9.07
N LYS A 607 -26.56 9.13 8.88
CA LYS A 607 -26.60 10.25 9.83
C LYS A 607 -27.37 11.48 9.34
N ALA A 608 -27.53 11.67 8.03
CA ALA A 608 -28.20 12.87 7.52
C ALA A 608 -29.69 12.88 7.87
N ALA A 609 -30.27 14.05 8.09
CA ALA A 609 -31.73 14.22 8.13
C ALA A 609 -32.35 13.91 6.76
N ASP A 610 -33.59 13.41 6.72
CA ASP A 610 -34.23 12.94 5.49
C ASP A 610 -34.22 13.97 4.36
N MET A 611 -34.51 15.23 4.66
CA MET A 611 -34.48 16.29 3.65
C MET A 611 -33.09 16.49 3.03
N ILE A 612 -32.03 16.47 3.86
CA ILE A 612 -30.65 16.63 3.40
C ILE A 612 -30.21 15.40 2.60
N PHE A 613 -30.56 14.21 3.09
CA PHE A 613 -30.31 12.96 2.38
C PHE A 613 -30.95 12.98 0.98
N LEU A 614 -32.24 13.34 0.89
CA LEU A 614 -32.96 13.41 -0.39
C LEU A 614 -32.41 14.49 -1.31
N GLU A 615 -32.08 15.67 -0.78
CA GLU A 615 -31.46 16.75 -1.56
C GLU A 615 -30.16 16.27 -2.21
N ILE A 616 -29.26 15.67 -1.44
CA ILE A 616 -27.97 15.23 -1.98
C ILE A 616 -28.15 13.97 -2.85
N ALA A 617 -28.99 13.03 -2.43
CA ALA A 617 -29.17 11.77 -3.15
C ALA A 617 -29.90 11.90 -4.48
N ILE A 618 -30.81 12.87 -4.59
CA ILE A 618 -31.62 13.07 -5.78
C ILE A 618 -31.11 14.27 -6.59
N ALA A 619 -30.89 15.41 -5.95
CA ALA A 619 -30.69 16.69 -6.66
C ALA A 619 -29.25 16.88 -7.16
N GLN A 620 -28.24 16.40 -6.43
CA GLN A 620 -26.87 16.47 -6.94
C GLN A 620 -26.61 15.45 -8.05
N GLN A 621 -27.57 14.55 -8.31
CA GLN A 621 -27.44 13.38 -9.18
C GLN A 621 -26.15 12.64 -8.81
N PHE A 622 -26.24 11.54 -8.07
CA PHE A 622 -25.05 10.68 -7.88
C PHE A 622 -24.63 10.09 -9.23
N ASP A 623 -24.06 10.90 -10.11
CA ASP A 623 -23.30 10.51 -11.26
C ASP A 623 -22.16 9.66 -10.73
N HIS A 624 -21.94 8.53 -11.37
CA HIS A 624 -21.02 7.50 -10.91
C HIS A 624 -21.46 6.68 -9.70
N ILE A 625 -22.65 6.08 -9.74
CA ILE A 625 -23.10 5.11 -8.72
C ILE A 625 -22.21 3.87 -8.72
N GLU A 626 -21.61 3.53 -9.86
CA GLU A 626 -20.61 2.46 -10.00
C GLU A 626 -19.35 2.65 -9.15
N GLU A 627 -19.14 3.85 -8.61
CA GLU A 627 -18.03 4.16 -7.71
C GLU A 627 -18.36 3.95 -6.22
N ILE A 628 -19.60 3.60 -5.89
CA ILE A 628 -20.07 3.32 -4.53
C ILE A 628 -20.05 1.80 -4.31
N SER A 629 -19.65 1.35 -3.11
CA SER A 629 -19.69 -0.08 -2.78
C SER A 629 -21.13 -0.62 -2.80
N PRO A 630 -21.33 -1.89 -3.20
CA PRO A 630 -22.66 -2.49 -3.26
C PRO A 630 -23.46 -2.43 -1.95
N ASP A 631 -22.81 -2.70 -0.81
CA ASP A 631 -23.38 -2.61 0.54
C ASP A 631 -23.94 -1.21 0.81
N VAL A 632 -23.12 -0.17 0.66
CA VAL A 632 -23.56 1.22 0.87
C VAL A 632 -24.67 1.60 -0.11
N GLY A 633 -24.57 1.19 -1.38
CA GLY A 633 -25.62 1.42 -2.37
C GLY A 633 -26.94 0.74 -1.98
N ASN A 634 -26.89 -0.47 -1.42
CA ASN A 634 -28.06 -1.18 -0.93
C ASN A 634 -28.69 -0.46 0.28
N ARG A 635 -27.90 0.01 1.25
CA ARG A 635 -28.41 0.79 2.39
C ARG A 635 -29.05 2.11 1.95
N ALA A 636 -28.43 2.81 0.99
CA ALA A 636 -28.99 4.03 0.43
C ALA A 636 -30.32 3.79 -0.29
N ALA A 637 -30.40 2.71 -1.09
CA ALA A 637 -31.63 2.30 -1.76
C ALA A 637 -32.73 1.90 -0.76
N GLU A 638 -32.39 1.15 0.29
CA GLU A 638 -33.33 0.77 1.36
C GLU A 638 -33.92 1.99 2.04
N ARG A 639 -33.09 2.99 2.39
CA ARG A 639 -33.56 4.25 2.95
C ARG A 639 -34.48 4.98 1.98
N LEU A 640 -34.12 5.08 0.69
CA LEU A 640 -34.99 5.70 -0.32
C LEU A 640 -36.34 4.99 -0.46
N ILE A 641 -36.37 3.66 -0.45
CA ILE A 641 -37.62 2.87 -0.49
C ILE A 641 -38.47 3.18 0.75
N SER A 642 -37.88 3.22 1.95
CA SER A 642 -38.60 3.57 3.18
C SER A 642 -39.21 4.97 3.16
N LEU A 643 -38.57 5.91 2.45
CA LEU A 643 -39.04 7.28 2.25
C LEU A 643 -40.04 7.42 1.08
N GLY A 644 -40.36 6.32 0.38
CA GLY A 644 -41.33 6.34 -0.74
C GLY A 644 -40.74 6.68 -2.11
N PHE A 645 -39.40 6.65 -2.28
CA PHE A 645 -38.72 7.02 -3.52
C PHE A 645 -38.18 5.79 -4.28
N ALA A 646 -39.08 5.06 -4.95
CA ALA A 646 -38.71 3.86 -5.73
C ALA A 646 -37.74 4.16 -6.89
N ALA A 647 -38.07 5.12 -7.76
CA ALA A 647 -37.25 5.41 -8.94
C ALA A 647 -35.80 5.86 -8.60
N PRO A 648 -35.55 6.73 -7.60
CA PRO A 648 -34.20 7.00 -7.14
C PRO A 648 -33.51 5.77 -6.54
N ALA A 649 -34.23 4.93 -5.79
CA ALA A 649 -33.66 3.71 -5.20
C ALA A 649 -33.16 2.75 -6.29
N ASP A 650 -33.93 2.57 -7.38
CA ASP A 650 -33.54 1.71 -8.50
C ASP A 650 -32.19 2.09 -9.11
N ARG A 651 -31.87 3.39 -9.19
CA ARG A 651 -30.56 3.85 -9.69
C ARG A 651 -29.40 3.32 -8.84
N PHE A 652 -29.53 3.31 -7.52
CA PHE A 652 -28.52 2.74 -6.62
C PHE A 652 -28.37 1.22 -6.77
N LEU A 653 -29.43 0.56 -7.26
CA LEU A 653 -29.51 -0.88 -7.46
C LEU A 653 -29.13 -1.33 -8.88
N GLU A 654 -28.86 -0.40 -9.81
CA GLU A 654 -28.44 -0.70 -11.19
C GLU A 654 -27.09 -1.41 -11.28
N PRO A 655 -26.02 -0.98 -10.59
CA PRO A 655 -24.74 -1.67 -10.64
C PRO A 655 -24.84 -3.15 -10.23
N SER A 656 -24.04 -4.00 -10.86
CA SER A 656 -23.99 -5.43 -10.51
C SER A 656 -23.37 -5.64 -9.12
N ALA A 657 -23.94 -6.56 -8.35
CA ALA A 657 -23.41 -7.01 -7.08
C ALA A 657 -23.52 -8.53 -6.99
N ASP A 658 -22.52 -9.15 -6.37
CA ASP A 658 -22.44 -10.60 -6.20
C ASP A 658 -22.63 -10.99 -4.72
N GLY A 659 -22.76 -12.29 -4.46
CA GLY A 659 -22.84 -12.83 -3.10
C GLY A 659 -24.01 -12.27 -2.29
N PRO A 660 -23.82 -11.99 -0.98
CA PRO A 660 -24.86 -11.45 -0.11
C PRO A 660 -25.45 -10.12 -0.61
N ASP A 661 -24.62 -9.21 -1.09
CA ASP A 661 -25.06 -7.90 -1.59
C ASP A 661 -25.89 -8.02 -2.87
N GLY A 662 -25.55 -8.98 -3.73
CA GLY A 662 -26.34 -9.30 -4.92
C GLY A 662 -27.74 -9.82 -4.58
N ARG A 663 -27.85 -10.68 -3.57
CA ARG A 663 -29.15 -11.14 -3.06
C ARG A 663 -29.96 -9.99 -2.47
N ALA A 664 -29.38 -9.20 -1.58
CA ALA A 664 -30.03 -8.03 -0.97
C ALA A 664 -30.52 -7.04 -2.03
N ARG A 665 -29.69 -6.76 -3.03
CA ARG A 665 -30.01 -5.86 -4.15
C ARG A 665 -31.21 -6.34 -4.97
N ARG A 666 -31.35 -7.65 -5.21
CA ARG A 666 -32.53 -8.21 -5.88
C ARG A 666 -33.81 -8.04 -5.08
N LEU A 667 -33.74 -8.26 -3.77
CA LEU A 667 -34.87 -8.05 -2.87
C LEU A 667 -35.28 -6.57 -2.81
N LEU A 668 -34.30 -5.67 -2.72
CA LEU A 668 -34.56 -4.22 -2.73
C LEU A 668 -35.18 -3.74 -4.05
N ARG A 669 -34.74 -4.26 -5.21
CA ARG A 669 -35.37 -3.95 -6.51
C ARG A 669 -36.82 -4.41 -6.54
N ALA A 670 -37.10 -5.59 -5.99
CA ALA A 670 -38.46 -6.08 -5.93
C ALA A 670 -39.33 -5.26 -4.98
N ARG A 671 -38.80 -4.82 -3.82
CA ARG A 671 -39.50 -3.89 -2.91
C ARG A 671 -39.75 -2.53 -3.58
N ALA A 672 -38.78 -1.98 -4.31
CA ALA A 672 -38.96 -0.76 -5.10
C ALA A 672 -40.05 -0.95 -6.18
N ALA A 673 -40.07 -2.08 -6.86
CA ALA A 673 -41.11 -2.40 -7.85
C ALA A 673 -42.51 -2.54 -7.24
N LEU A 674 -42.64 -3.07 -6.01
CA LEU A 674 -43.92 -3.10 -5.29
C LEU A 674 -44.40 -1.68 -4.94
N LEU A 675 -43.50 -0.82 -4.46
CA LEU A 675 -43.79 0.58 -4.17
C LEU A 675 -44.27 1.35 -5.41
N ASP A 676 -43.70 1.03 -6.59
CA ASP A 676 -44.10 1.58 -7.89
C ASP A 676 -45.34 0.90 -8.52
N MET A 677 -46.03 0.02 -7.78
CA MET A 677 -47.19 -0.74 -8.25
C MET A 677 -46.91 -1.61 -9.48
N ARG A 678 -45.71 -2.20 -9.56
CA ARG A 678 -45.26 -3.12 -10.63
C ARG A 678 -45.06 -4.55 -10.10
N PRO A 679 -46.12 -5.25 -9.68
CA PRO A 679 -46.00 -6.55 -9.02
C PRO A 679 -45.36 -7.64 -9.87
N LEU A 680 -45.61 -7.66 -11.19
CA LEU A 680 -44.98 -8.63 -12.09
C LEU A 680 -43.45 -8.45 -12.19
N ARG A 681 -42.97 -7.21 -12.06
CA ARG A 681 -41.53 -6.91 -12.01
C ARG A 681 -40.95 -7.39 -10.69
N ALA A 682 -41.64 -7.12 -9.58
CA ALA A 682 -41.23 -7.59 -8.25
C ALA A 682 -41.10 -9.12 -8.20
N GLU A 683 -42.08 -9.85 -8.73
CA GLU A 683 -42.02 -11.32 -8.78
C GLU A 683 -40.86 -11.80 -9.66
N ALA A 684 -40.60 -11.13 -10.79
CA ALA A 684 -39.46 -11.44 -11.65
C ALA A 684 -38.11 -11.25 -10.95
N ASP A 685 -37.94 -10.16 -10.19
CA ASP A 685 -36.70 -9.84 -9.48
C ASP A 685 -36.36 -10.86 -8.37
N VAL A 686 -37.36 -11.54 -7.80
CA VAL A 686 -37.18 -12.61 -6.79
C VAL A 686 -37.17 -14.04 -7.33
N ILE A 687 -37.20 -14.25 -8.65
CA ILE A 687 -37.16 -15.60 -9.25
C ILE A 687 -35.90 -16.36 -8.80
N GLY A 688 -36.08 -17.58 -8.29
CA GLY A 688 -34.96 -18.42 -7.82
C GLY A 688 -34.36 -17.98 -6.49
N LEU A 689 -34.92 -16.94 -5.83
CA LEU A 689 -34.62 -16.62 -4.43
C LEU A 689 -35.58 -17.38 -3.50
N GLY A 690 -35.02 -17.99 -2.46
CA GLY A 690 -35.75 -18.58 -1.34
C GLY A 690 -35.55 -17.77 -0.06
N GLY A 691 -36.33 -18.11 0.96
CA GLY A 691 -36.35 -17.42 2.25
C GLY A 691 -37.67 -16.68 2.50
N PRO A 692 -37.99 -16.36 3.75
CA PRO A 692 -39.25 -15.71 4.13
C PRO A 692 -39.39 -14.30 3.52
N ASP A 693 -38.28 -13.59 3.33
CA ASP A 693 -38.21 -12.28 2.68
C ASP A 693 -38.60 -12.31 1.19
N ALA A 694 -38.15 -13.32 0.44
CA ALA A 694 -38.52 -13.51 -0.95
C ALA A 694 -39.98 -13.96 -1.10
N GLU A 695 -40.45 -14.82 -0.19
CA GLU A 695 -41.86 -15.25 -0.16
C GLU A 695 -42.81 -14.11 0.22
N GLU A 696 -42.43 -13.23 1.15
CA GLU A 696 -43.19 -12.02 1.47
C GLU A 696 -43.41 -11.16 0.22
N ILE A 697 -42.36 -10.90 -0.54
CA ILE A 697 -42.42 -10.12 -1.80
C ILE A 697 -43.33 -10.82 -2.83
N ARG A 698 -43.23 -12.15 -2.97
CA ARG A 698 -44.12 -12.93 -3.86
C ARG A 698 -45.58 -12.81 -3.43
N ALA A 699 -45.85 -12.92 -2.13
CA ALA A 699 -47.19 -12.84 -1.57
C ALA A 699 -47.81 -11.45 -1.81
N GLU A 700 -47.04 -10.39 -1.58
CA GLU A 700 -47.46 -9.00 -1.82
C GLU A 700 -47.69 -8.73 -3.32
N ALA A 701 -46.79 -9.18 -4.19
CA ALA A 701 -46.97 -9.05 -5.64
C ALA A 701 -48.27 -9.73 -6.11
N ARG A 702 -48.53 -10.95 -5.65
CA ARG A 702 -49.73 -11.72 -6.01
C ARG A 702 -51.01 -11.06 -5.50
N ALA A 703 -50.98 -10.57 -4.26
CA ALA A 703 -52.07 -9.79 -3.69
C ALA A 703 -52.40 -8.56 -4.55
N MET A 704 -51.38 -7.83 -5.01
CA MET A 704 -51.57 -6.67 -5.91
C MET A 704 -52.11 -7.04 -7.29
N THR A 705 -51.77 -8.22 -7.82
CA THR A 705 -52.34 -8.72 -9.10
C THR A 705 -53.75 -9.29 -8.98
N GLY A 706 -54.25 -9.47 -7.75
CA GLY A 706 -55.57 -10.07 -7.48
C GLY A 706 -55.57 -11.59 -7.32
N ASP A 707 -54.41 -12.26 -7.37
CA ASP A 707 -54.29 -13.69 -7.06
C ASP A 707 -54.22 -13.89 -5.52
N HIS A 708 -55.35 -13.64 -4.87
CA HIS A 708 -55.48 -13.68 -3.42
C HIS A 708 -55.31 -15.11 -2.87
N GLU A 709 -55.66 -16.14 -3.65
CA GLU A 709 -55.51 -17.53 -3.22
C GLU A 709 -54.02 -17.93 -3.15
N ALA A 710 -53.24 -17.58 -4.17
CA ALA A 710 -51.79 -17.80 -4.13
C ALA A 710 -51.10 -16.92 -3.10
N ALA A 711 -51.55 -15.67 -2.91
CA ALA A 711 -51.04 -14.78 -1.86
C ALA A 711 -51.31 -15.34 -0.46
N THR A 712 -52.50 -15.91 -0.22
CA THR A 712 -52.85 -16.57 1.05
C THR A 712 -51.87 -17.69 1.38
N ARG A 713 -51.65 -18.62 0.44
CA ARG A 713 -50.71 -19.73 0.63
C ARG A 713 -49.29 -19.25 0.91
N ALA A 714 -48.85 -18.19 0.22
CA ALA A 714 -47.52 -17.63 0.41
C ALA A 714 -47.37 -16.98 1.80
N PHE A 715 -48.33 -16.17 2.25
CA PHE A 715 -48.32 -15.60 3.60
C PHE A 715 -48.40 -16.68 4.71
N GLN A 716 -49.18 -17.74 4.50
CA GLN A 716 -49.21 -18.88 5.43
C GLN A 716 -47.85 -19.58 5.53
N SER A 717 -47.14 -19.72 4.41
CA SER A 717 -45.82 -20.38 4.39
C SER A 717 -44.74 -19.64 5.16
N ILE A 718 -44.92 -18.33 5.39
CA ILE A 718 -44.03 -17.49 6.20
C ILE A 718 -44.62 -17.15 7.57
N GLU A 719 -45.69 -17.85 7.96
CA GLU A 719 -46.38 -17.69 9.25
C GLU A 719 -46.96 -16.27 9.51
N ASP A 720 -47.17 -15.47 8.46
CA ASP A 720 -47.89 -14.19 8.55
C ASP A 720 -49.40 -14.45 8.50
N THR A 721 -49.94 -14.86 9.64
CA THR A 721 -51.36 -15.24 9.79
C THR A 721 -52.30 -14.08 9.48
N GLU A 722 -51.91 -12.84 9.82
CA GLU A 722 -52.76 -11.66 9.63
C GLU A 722 -52.89 -11.26 8.16
N LYS A 723 -51.77 -11.19 7.41
CA LYS A 723 -51.84 -10.96 5.96
C LYS A 723 -52.51 -12.15 5.26
N ALA A 724 -52.24 -13.39 5.68
CA ALA A 724 -52.87 -14.59 5.12
C ALA A 724 -54.40 -14.57 5.27
N LYS A 725 -54.93 -14.27 6.47
CA LYS A 725 -56.38 -14.14 6.73
C LYS A 725 -57.02 -13.11 5.80
N ARG A 726 -56.41 -11.92 5.70
CA ARG A 726 -56.90 -10.85 4.82
C ARG A 726 -56.96 -11.29 3.36
N GLN A 727 -55.92 -11.98 2.88
CA GLN A 727 -55.93 -12.51 1.51
C GLN A 727 -56.93 -13.67 1.33
N ALA A 728 -57.11 -14.54 2.33
CA ALA A 728 -58.08 -15.64 2.27
C ALA A 728 -59.52 -15.11 2.17
N TRP A 729 -59.81 -14.03 2.90
CA TRP A 729 -61.06 -13.29 2.78
C TRP A 729 -61.27 -12.75 1.36
N LEU A 730 -60.26 -12.07 0.79
CA LEU A 730 -60.34 -11.52 -0.56
C LEU A 730 -60.43 -12.61 -1.65
N ALA A 731 -59.88 -13.80 -1.40
CA ALA A 731 -59.96 -14.96 -2.27
C ALA A 731 -61.33 -15.67 -2.23
N GLY A 732 -62.20 -15.32 -1.27
CA GLY A 732 -63.44 -16.04 -1.01
C GLY A 732 -63.24 -17.41 -0.37
N ALA A 733 -62.07 -17.68 0.20
CA ALA A 733 -61.73 -18.92 0.90
C ALA A 733 -62.24 -18.89 2.35
N TRP A 734 -63.55 -18.69 2.52
CA TRP A 734 -64.19 -18.43 3.81
C TRP A 734 -63.91 -19.51 4.87
N GLY A 735 -63.85 -20.79 4.47
CA GLY A 735 -63.50 -21.89 5.39
C GLY A 735 -62.12 -21.70 6.04
N ASN A 736 -61.13 -21.24 5.28
CA ASN A 736 -59.80 -20.96 5.82
C ASN A 736 -59.77 -19.77 6.79
N VAL A 737 -60.70 -18.82 6.63
CA VAL A 737 -60.83 -17.67 7.54
C VAL A 737 -61.53 -18.08 8.83
N GLN A 738 -62.58 -18.90 8.72
CA GLN A 738 -63.33 -19.44 9.85
C GLN A 738 -62.42 -20.26 10.78
N ASP A 739 -61.54 -21.11 10.23
CA ASP A 739 -60.68 -21.98 11.02
C ASP A 739 -59.48 -21.24 11.65
N ALA A 740 -59.16 -20.05 11.17
CA ALA A 740 -57.94 -19.32 11.52
C ALA A 740 -58.15 -18.16 12.52
N ASP A 741 -59.39 -17.80 12.84
CA ASP A 741 -59.72 -16.60 13.61
C ASP A 741 -60.94 -16.79 14.51
N ASP A 742 -61.03 -16.03 15.61
CA ASP A 742 -62.14 -16.08 16.57
C ASP A 742 -62.96 -14.75 16.57
N GLY A 743 -62.68 -13.85 15.61
CA GLY A 743 -63.26 -12.51 15.54
C GLY A 743 -64.49 -12.39 14.64
N PRO A 744 -65.04 -11.16 14.48
CA PRO A 744 -66.21 -10.91 13.62
C PRO A 744 -65.98 -11.30 12.15
N MET A 745 -64.72 -11.32 11.69
CA MET A 745 -64.37 -11.80 10.34
C MET A 745 -64.56 -13.32 10.21
N ALA A 746 -64.26 -14.11 11.24
CA ALA A 746 -64.52 -15.55 11.25
C ALA A 746 -66.03 -15.86 11.34
N GLU A 747 -66.77 -15.13 12.17
CA GLU A 747 -68.23 -15.28 12.26
C GLU A 747 -68.92 -14.95 10.93
N ALA A 748 -68.48 -13.88 10.26
CA ALA A 748 -68.96 -13.54 8.93
C ALA A 748 -68.57 -14.59 7.88
N ALA A 749 -67.35 -15.14 7.95
CA ALA A 749 -66.92 -16.23 7.08
C ALA A 749 -67.75 -17.51 7.28
N ALA A 750 -68.06 -17.87 8.53
CA ALA A 750 -68.92 -19.01 8.86
C ALA A 750 -70.33 -18.87 8.29
N LEU A 751 -70.91 -17.66 8.36
CA LEU A 751 -72.20 -17.37 7.73
C LEU A 751 -72.14 -17.56 6.20
N MET A 752 -71.06 -17.11 5.56
CA MET A 752 -70.85 -17.27 4.12
C MET A 752 -70.67 -18.73 3.72
N VAL A 753 -69.97 -19.54 4.52
CA VAL A 753 -69.84 -21.00 4.32
C VAL A 753 -71.21 -21.68 4.43
N SER A 754 -71.98 -21.37 5.47
CA SER A 754 -73.32 -21.96 5.67
C SER A 754 -74.32 -21.59 4.56
N ALA A 755 -74.17 -20.42 3.95
CA ALA A 755 -75.00 -19.98 2.83
C ALA A 755 -74.65 -20.70 1.52
N GLN A 756 -73.45 -21.27 1.40
CA GLN A 756 -72.99 -22.00 0.20
C GLN A 756 -73.38 -23.48 0.20
N THR A 757 -73.70 -24.08 1.35
CA THR A 757 -74.15 -25.48 1.44
C THR A 757 -75.62 -25.62 1.04
N PRO A 758 -75.97 -26.32 -0.06
CA PRO A 758 -77.35 -26.40 -0.56
C PRO A 758 -78.27 -27.36 0.23
N GLU A 759 -77.84 -27.90 1.38
CA GLU A 759 -78.51 -29.04 2.04
C GLU A 759 -79.79 -28.68 2.81
N GLU A 760 -80.19 -27.41 2.90
CA GLU A 760 -81.37 -27.01 3.68
C GLU A 760 -82.71 -27.09 2.94
N ASP A 761 -82.74 -27.38 1.63
CA ASP A 761 -84.02 -27.41 0.89
C ASP A 761 -84.89 -28.64 1.21
N THR A 762 -84.31 -29.74 1.68
CA THR A 762 -85.07 -30.94 2.03
C THR A 762 -85.63 -30.90 3.46
N ALA A 763 -84.94 -30.26 4.40
CA ALA A 763 -85.41 -30.05 5.79
C ALA A 763 -86.40 -28.87 5.93
N ARG A 764 -86.33 -27.86 5.05
CA ARG A 764 -87.26 -26.72 5.00
C ARG A 764 -88.63 -27.04 4.39
N ALA A 765 -88.74 -28.15 3.65
CA ALA A 765 -89.99 -28.54 2.98
C ALA A 765 -91.10 -28.95 3.97
N ASP A 766 -90.74 -29.53 5.13
CA ASP A 766 -91.67 -29.97 6.18
C ASP A 766 -92.10 -28.83 7.15
N GLN A 767 -91.54 -27.63 7.01
CA GLN A 767 -91.89 -26.48 7.84
C GLN A 767 -92.96 -25.59 7.17
N GLY A 768 -93.99 -25.21 7.93
CA GLY A 768 -95.04 -24.29 7.46
C GLY A 768 -94.46 -22.95 6.97
N VAL A 769 -95.09 -22.33 5.96
CA VAL A 769 -94.59 -21.10 5.29
C VAL A 769 -94.29 -19.95 6.27
N LEU A 770 -95.08 -19.81 7.34
CA LEU A 770 -94.86 -18.79 8.38
C LEU A 770 -93.60 -19.05 9.21
N ALA A 771 -93.29 -20.31 9.53
CA ALA A 771 -92.08 -20.66 10.28
C ALA A 771 -90.82 -20.37 9.45
N ARG A 772 -90.86 -20.67 8.14
CA ARG A 772 -89.79 -20.33 7.19
C ARG A 772 -89.57 -18.82 7.08
N ASN A 773 -90.64 -18.04 6.92
CA ASN A 773 -90.51 -16.58 6.83
C ASN A 773 -89.97 -15.97 8.14
N ARG A 774 -90.32 -16.53 9.30
CA ARG A 774 -89.77 -16.09 10.58
C ARG A 774 -88.28 -16.40 10.71
N ALA A 775 -87.86 -17.61 10.36
CA ALA A 775 -86.44 -18.00 10.36
C ALA A 775 -85.60 -17.12 9.41
N LEU A 776 -86.12 -16.77 8.23
CA LEU A 776 -85.43 -15.86 7.30
C LEU A 776 -85.28 -14.44 7.87
N LEU A 777 -86.27 -13.94 8.62
CA LEU A 777 -86.19 -12.63 9.28
C LEU A 777 -85.17 -12.64 10.43
N GLU A 778 -85.11 -13.73 11.20
CA GLU A 778 -84.12 -13.94 12.27
C GLU A 778 -82.69 -14.03 11.70
N GLN A 779 -82.47 -14.85 10.66
CA GLN A 779 -81.20 -14.92 9.93
C GLN A 779 -80.79 -13.57 9.32
N SER A 780 -81.75 -12.81 8.77
CA SER A 780 -81.47 -11.47 8.24
C SER A 780 -81.09 -10.47 9.35
N ALA A 781 -81.62 -10.61 10.56
CA ALA A 781 -81.27 -9.76 11.69
C ALA A 781 -79.87 -10.10 12.21
N GLU A 782 -79.55 -11.40 12.32
CA GLU A 782 -78.21 -11.90 12.69
C GLU A 782 -77.15 -11.45 11.69
N ALA A 783 -77.41 -11.61 10.39
CA ALA A 783 -76.49 -11.17 9.33
C ALA A 783 -76.23 -9.66 9.37
N ARG A 784 -77.24 -8.84 9.67
CA ARG A 784 -77.06 -7.38 9.81
C ARG A 784 -76.26 -7.01 11.05
N ALA A 785 -76.47 -7.69 12.18
CA ALA A 785 -75.71 -7.47 13.39
C ALA A 785 -74.23 -7.84 13.21
N LEU A 786 -73.95 -8.95 12.53
CA LEU A 786 -72.59 -9.36 12.14
C LEU A 786 -71.93 -8.33 11.23
N LEU A 787 -72.65 -7.84 10.22
CA LEU A 787 -72.13 -6.83 9.30
C LEU A 787 -71.81 -5.51 10.02
N ASP A 788 -72.66 -5.09 10.97
CA ASP A 788 -72.43 -3.90 11.81
C ASP A 788 -71.21 -4.08 12.72
N GLY A 789 -71.03 -5.28 13.30
CA GLY A 789 -69.83 -5.65 14.05
C GLY A 789 -68.57 -5.57 13.20
N LEU A 790 -68.59 -6.17 12.00
CA LEU A 790 -67.47 -6.16 11.06
C LEU A 790 -67.11 -4.75 10.58
N LEU A 791 -68.11 -3.90 10.30
CA LEU A 791 -67.89 -2.50 9.92
C LEU A 791 -67.37 -1.65 11.08
N THR A 792 -67.74 -1.98 12.32
CA THR A 792 -67.22 -1.31 13.52
C THR A 792 -65.78 -1.72 13.80
N ASP A 793 -65.43 -2.98 13.55
CA ASP A 793 -64.08 -3.52 13.74
C ASP A 793 -63.11 -3.06 12.65
N LEU A 794 -63.57 -3.00 11.38
CA LEU A 794 -62.80 -2.48 10.25
C LEU A 794 -62.75 -0.94 10.19
N ARG A 795 -63.28 -0.24 11.19
CA ARG A 795 -63.35 1.21 11.21
C ARG A 795 -61.95 1.79 11.46
N VAL A 796 -61.29 2.20 10.38
CA VAL A 796 -59.98 2.87 10.46
C VAL A 796 -60.18 4.24 11.11
N ASP A 797 -59.54 4.44 12.26
CA ASP A 797 -59.53 5.72 12.98
C ASP A 797 -58.64 6.71 12.20
N PRO A 798 -59.18 7.79 11.62
CA PRO A 798 -58.42 8.66 10.71
C PRO A 798 -57.28 9.44 11.39
N LEU A 799 -57.15 9.32 12.72
CA LEU A 799 -56.10 9.96 13.52
C LEU A 799 -54.96 8.99 13.93
N LYS A 800 -54.99 7.73 13.50
CA LYS A 800 -53.93 6.73 13.76
C LYS A 800 -53.17 6.27 12.51
N ALA A 801 -53.48 6.86 11.36
CA ALA A 801 -52.73 6.67 10.13
C ALA A 801 -51.82 7.90 9.90
N GLU A 802 -50.80 8.05 10.75
CA GLU A 802 -49.62 8.89 10.50
C GLU A 802 -48.36 8.05 10.74
#